data_AF-A0A2E5U148-F1
#
_entry.id   AF-A0A2E5U148-F1
#
_cell.length_a   1.000
_cell.length_b   1.000
_cell.length_c   1.000
_cell.angle_alpha   90.00
_cell.angle_beta   90.00
_cell.angle_gamma   90.00
#
_symmetry.space_group_name_H-M   'P 1'
#
loop_
_entity.id
_entity.type
_entity.pdbx_description
1 polymer ?
#
loop_
_entity_poly.entity_id
_entity_poly.type
_entity_poly.pdbx_seq_one_letter_code
_entity_poly.pdbx_strand_id
1 'polypeptide(L)'
;MDAAEEWSFDKINNKLYLIPGNKIPNTTNVRVRVRTKLINFEFSDNLEFKNFHVFAGSFSFFKCSFILLENSKFSHSWEVGINYIRPGAAGWDRANYIKGGTNNIVRNSIFQYINDAFALQFWSSMNPLAENILFQYNDWFKNTVWAPGANDNFTGGNKWYDNTSVIKGSTFRYVTMDQNHTGGLQPGLESLVEYARIQNQYINIDGGGIQRTVGNVINSTTRYSWLLDTNRNGMRLDSKCGGTDAVIHHVVSAGNKRAFRLKGDRHRALHLLAYDTNQNDISMPKNKYCGEDWGNHDGVNSENMLGNFNSQLLNSVAQKNLDWHMLDIDNPNVTVQNLSNEFLLNQNGIWYGRTLDEDKIPPFTYPHFALQDPWVENRYRSNESLEAQFGLNPFINGVQGFDFRPRKGSTLIDGGITIPGINDGQDINSTNPLNHSTSYAGQHRKFVGNAPDIGAYEYGDSVYWIPGFRYYYPTVPIPSDGAVDVPMEYGLAFNYPWKTDYSNIIAQVTINGPGVNKTVSLNYPNNVVFETFLPGQTYTWSVKVGDVSSQIWSFTVANKIHPLNDRSVNINADDEKLIPNHNKSLNLSDGVLSFLKFDIPSSINSDYDIYLNLTPETINNLNGQIMLYKYNYQGWGENLDDNNIGILDHNLLTPLKSISQVNPSSLLSINITDYIDATGEVSFALGVVNPNDQLSFYSKEKMFTDGVDIYVEPGDLLGPSGNGSGYAPQIDVWPSISFVKNN
;
A
#
# COMPACT_ATOMS: atom_id res chain seq x y z
N MET A 1 -37.22 6.90 -21.52
CA MET A 1 -35.98 6.62 -22.24
C MET A 1 -35.68 7.85 -23.05
N ASP A 2 -34.57 8.50 -22.75
CA ASP A 2 -34.12 9.77 -23.32
C ASP A 2 -32.60 9.81 -23.61
N ALA A 3 -31.85 8.77 -23.21
CA ALA A 3 -30.41 8.64 -23.51
C ALA A 3 -30.06 7.33 -24.24
N ALA A 4 -28.89 7.32 -24.90
CA ALA A 4 -28.37 6.12 -25.55
C ALA A 4 -28.11 4.99 -24.54
N GLU A 5 -28.30 3.75 -24.99
CA GLU A 5 -28.20 2.49 -24.22
C GLU A 5 -29.26 2.30 -23.12
N GLU A 6 -30.21 3.22 -22.98
CA GLU A 6 -31.40 3.01 -22.16
C GLU A 6 -32.40 2.04 -22.80
N TRP A 7 -32.98 1.17 -21.98
CA TRP A 7 -33.99 0.21 -22.40
C TRP A 7 -35.18 0.17 -21.44
N SER A 8 -36.33 -0.26 -21.96
CA SER A 8 -37.55 -0.47 -21.20
C SER A 8 -38.34 -1.64 -21.78
N PHE A 9 -38.88 -2.50 -20.90
CA PHE A 9 -39.71 -3.62 -21.32
C PHE A 9 -41.18 -3.35 -20.96
N ASP A 10 -42.00 -3.17 -21.98
CA ASP A 10 -43.45 -3.10 -21.85
C ASP A 10 -44.02 -4.51 -21.73
N LYS A 11 -44.30 -4.90 -20.49
CA LYS A 11 -44.85 -6.21 -20.13
C LYS A 11 -46.27 -6.42 -20.69
N ILE A 12 -47.08 -5.39 -20.88
CA ILE A 12 -48.46 -5.53 -21.37
C ILE A 12 -48.43 -5.93 -22.85
N ASN A 13 -47.55 -5.30 -23.63
CA ASN A 13 -47.45 -5.55 -25.07
C ASN A 13 -46.31 -6.50 -25.47
N ASN A 14 -45.52 -7.01 -24.51
CA ASN A 14 -44.31 -7.80 -24.73
C ASN A 14 -43.31 -7.15 -25.69
N LYS A 15 -43.08 -5.84 -25.53
CA LYS A 15 -42.16 -5.06 -26.38
C LYS A 15 -40.97 -4.56 -25.58
N LEU A 16 -39.77 -4.86 -26.06
CA LEU A 16 -38.53 -4.22 -25.60
C LEU A 16 -38.27 -2.98 -26.46
N TYR A 17 -38.21 -1.82 -25.80
CA TYR A 17 -37.73 -0.58 -26.39
C TYR A 17 -36.28 -0.37 -25.95
N LEU A 18 -35.41 0.07 -26.86
CA LEU A 18 -34.00 0.35 -26.60
C LEU A 18 -33.59 1.53 -27.48
N ILE A 19 -32.97 2.54 -26.88
CA ILE A 19 -32.26 3.59 -27.62
C ILE A 19 -30.85 3.06 -27.87
N PRO A 20 -30.48 2.65 -29.09
CA PRO A 20 -29.17 2.05 -29.31
C PRO A 20 -28.05 3.08 -29.16
N GLY A 21 -26.94 2.67 -28.56
CA GLY A 21 -25.67 3.40 -28.66
C GLY A 21 -24.94 3.10 -29.97
N ASN A 22 -23.60 3.18 -29.95
CA ASN A 22 -22.78 2.89 -31.14
C ASN A 22 -22.84 1.43 -31.60
N LYS A 23 -23.29 0.52 -30.73
CA LYS A 23 -23.52 -0.90 -31.07
C LYS A 23 -24.99 -1.14 -31.33
N ILE A 24 -25.35 -1.20 -32.60
CA ILE A 24 -26.74 -1.50 -33.00
C ILE A 24 -27.11 -2.95 -32.61
N PRO A 25 -28.23 -3.14 -31.89
CA PRO A 25 -28.78 -4.45 -31.55
C PRO A 25 -28.97 -5.38 -32.74
N ASN A 26 -28.56 -6.63 -32.58
CA ASN A 26 -28.80 -7.73 -33.49
C ASN A 26 -28.96 -9.04 -32.69
N THR A 27 -29.29 -10.14 -33.37
CA THR A 27 -29.52 -11.45 -32.74
C THR A 27 -28.28 -12.02 -32.04
N THR A 28 -27.09 -11.53 -32.37
CA THR A 28 -25.82 -12.03 -31.84
C THR A 28 -25.31 -11.24 -30.64
N ASN A 29 -25.75 -9.98 -30.44
CA ASN A 29 -25.21 -9.09 -29.42
C ASN A 29 -26.22 -8.64 -28.35
N VAL A 30 -27.51 -8.97 -28.49
CA VAL A 30 -28.51 -8.78 -27.41
C VAL A 30 -28.72 -10.09 -26.66
N ARG A 31 -28.77 -10.01 -25.32
CA ARG A 31 -29.13 -11.11 -24.44
C ARG A 31 -30.14 -10.60 -23.42
N VAL A 32 -31.19 -11.38 -23.19
CA VAL A 32 -32.18 -11.12 -22.14
C VAL A 32 -32.19 -12.30 -21.19
N ARG A 33 -32.17 -12.04 -19.90
CA ARG A 33 -32.24 -13.08 -18.88
C ARG A 33 -33.65 -13.66 -18.80
N VAL A 34 -33.75 -14.99 -18.68
CA VAL A 34 -35.03 -15.72 -18.61
C VAL A 34 -35.19 -16.57 -17.36
N ARG A 35 -34.16 -16.70 -16.51
CA ARG A 35 -34.20 -17.48 -15.26
C ARG A 35 -33.40 -16.81 -14.15
N THR A 36 -33.86 -16.91 -12.91
CA THR A 36 -33.14 -16.37 -11.75
C THR A 36 -31.96 -17.26 -11.35
N LYS A 37 -32.20 -18.55 -11.07
CA LYS A 37 -31.16 -19.51 -10.68
C LYS A 37 -30.88 -20.49 -11.82
N LEU A 38 -29.60 -20.71 -12.12
CA LEU A 38 -29.16 -21.69 -13.14
C LEU A 38 -28.61 -22.96 -12.50
N ILE A 39 -28.09 -22.85 -11.28
CA ILE A 39 -27.55 -23.96 -10.50
C ILE A 39 -28.22 -23.91 -9.13
N ASN A 40 -28.91 -24.98 -8.73
CA ASN A 40 -29.53 -25.10 -7.41
C ASN A 40 -29.39 -26.52 -6.88
N PHE A 41 -28.61 -26.70 -5.82
CA PHE A 41 -28.42 -27.97 -5.13
C PHE A 41 -28.77 -27.83 -3.66
N GLU A 42 -29.41 -28.85 -3.11
CA GLU A 42 -29.79 -28.91 -1.71
C GLU A 42 -29.38 -30.27 -1.15
N PHE A 43 -28.84 -30.29 0.07
CA PHE A 43 -28.48 -31.52 0.80
C PHE A 43 -27.60 -32.49 -0.01
N SER A 44 -26.66 -31.93 -0.77
CA SER A 44 -25.78 -32.68 -1.69
C SER A 44 -24.33 -32.41 -1.35
N ASP A 45 -23.50 -33.45 -1.29
CA ASP A 45 -22.09 -33.33 -0.93
C ASP A 45 -21.18 -33.86 -2.03
N ASN A 46 -19.90 -33.45 -2.04
CA ASN A 46 -18.85 -33.95 -2.93
C ASN A 46 -19.12 -33.69 -4.43
N LEU A 47 -19.44 -32.44 -4.76
CA LEU A 47 -19.66 -32.01 -6.14
C LEU A 47 -18.59 -31.02 -6.58
N GLU A 48 -18.03 -31.26 -7.76
CA GLU A 48 -17.05 -30.36 -8.38
C GLU A 48 -17.59 -29.79 -9.70
N PHE A 49 -17.46 -28.48 -9.87
CA PHE A 49 -17.79 -27.76 -11.08
C PHE A 49 -16.57 -26.97 -11.53
N LYS A 50 -16.08 -27.24 -12.75
CA LYS A 50 -14.84 -26.66 -13.25
C LYS A 50 -15.03 -26.10 -14.66
N ASN A 51 -14.35 -25.01 -14.96
CA ASN A 51 -14.24 -24.45 -16.32
C ASN A 51 -15.59 -24.06 -16.94
N PHE A 52 -16.45 -23.35 -16.20
CA PHE A 52 -17.76 -22.94 -16.70
C PHE A 52 -18.04 -21.46 -16.48
N HIS A 53 -19.01 -20.93 -17.24
CA HIS A 53 -19.47 -19.56 -17.14
C HIS A 53 -20.97 -19.54 -16.86
N VAL A 54 -21.35 -19.04 -15.68
CA VAL A 54 -22.73 -18.69 -15.35
C VAL A 54 -22.97 -17.26 -15.83
N PHE A 55 -23.64 -17.14 -16.96
CA PHE A 55 -24.06 -15.86 -17.52
C PHE A 55 -25.56 -15.63 -17.25
N ALA A 56 -25.91 -14.44 -16.74
CA ALA A 56 -27.29 -14.03 -16.53
C ALA A 56 -28.10 -15.00 -15.63
N GLY A 57 -27.56 -15.31 -14.46
CA GLY A 57 -28.15 -16.21 -13.48
C GLY A 57 -27.24 -16.42 -12.27
N SER A 58 -27.79 -16.95 -11.18
CA SER A 58 -27.01 -17.26 -9.98
C SER A 58 -26.91 -18.76 -9.69
N PHE A 59 -26.00 -19.12 -8.79
CA PHE A 59 -25.96 -20.42 -8.16
C PHE A 59 -26.42 -20.38 -6.70
N SER A 60 -26.98 -21.49 -6.24
CA SER A 60 -27.23 -21.73 -4.82
C SER A 60 -26.94 -23.16 -4.40
N PHE A 61 -26.23 -23.31 -3.29
CA PHE A 61 -26.01 -24.57 -2.59
C PHE A 61 -26.54 -24.44 -1.18
N PHE A 62 -27.48 -25.30 -0.78
CA PHE A 62 -28.07 -25.30 0.56
C PHE A 62 -27.75 -26.60 1.30
N LYS A 63 -27.14 -26.50 2.48
CA LYS A 63 -26.68 -27.61 3.31
C LYS A 63 -25.87 -28.65 2.52
N CYS A 64 -24.97 -28.13 1.69
CA CYS A 64 -24.06 -28.90 0.85
C CYS A 64 -22.64 -28.78 1.40
N SER A 65 -21.88 -29.86 1.36
CA SER A 65 -20.51 -29.95 1.89
C SER A 65 -19.55 -30.45 0.82
N PHE A 66 -18.27 -30.06 0.92
CA PHE A 66 -17.24 -30.46 -0.04
C PHE A 66 -17.60 -30.07 -1.49
N ILE A 67 -18.21 -28.90 -1.67
CA ILE A 67 -18.48 -28.31 -2.98
C ILE A 67 -17.23 -27.57 -3.46
N LEU A 68 -16.82 -27.82 -4.70
CA LEU A 68 -15.75 -27.09 -5.37
C LEU A 68 -16.29 -26.38 -6.62
N LEU A 69 -16.19 -25.05 -6.65
CA LEU A 69 -16.36 -24.24 -7.85
C LEU A 69 -14.99 -23.70 -8.25
N GLU A 70 -14.46 -24.08 -9.42
CA GLU A 70 -13.07 -23.80 -9.80
C GLU A 70 -12.97 -23.30 -11.24
N ASN A 71 -12.02 -22.39 -11.52
CA ASN A 71 -11.70 -21.89 -12.87
C ASN A 71 -12.94 -21.37 -13.63
N SER A 72 -13.77 -20.57 -12.95
CA SER A 72 -15.11 -20.28 -13.44
C SER A 72 -15.46 -18.80 -13.38
N LYS A 73 -16.44 -18.41 -14.20
CA LYS A 73 -16.91 -17.03 -14.29
C LYS A 73 -18.39 -16.94 -13.93
N PHE A 74 -18.76 -15.92 -13.18
CA PHE A 74 -20.12 -15.59 -12.80
C PHE A 74 -20.36 -14.12 -13.17
N SER A 75 -21.24 -13.86 -14.14
CA SER A 75 -21.48 -12.49 -14.58
C SER A 75 -22.94 -12.20 -14.82
N HIS A 76 -23.36 -10.96 -14.52
CA HIS A 76 -24.76 -10.56 -14.60
C HIS A 76 -25.67 -11.47 -13.77
N SER A 77 -25.15 -11.99 -12.65
CA SER A 77 -25.89 -12.93 -11.79
C SER A 77 -27.16 -12.32 -11.23
N TRP A 78 -27.22 -10.99 -11.10
CA TRP A 78 -28.37 -10.23 -10.60
C TRP A 78 -28.41 -8.82 -11.21
N GLU A 79 -29.62 -8.39 -11.57
CA GLU A 79 -29.99 -7.06 -12.06
C GLU A 79 -31.25 -6.59 -11.32
N VAL A 80 -31.49 -5.28 -11.33
CA VAL A 80 -32.65 -4.67 -10.67
C VAL A 80 -33.97 -5.08 -11.31
N GLY A 81 -34.98 -5.33 -10.48
CA GLY A 81 -36.35 -5.62 -10.92
C GLY A 81 -36.63 -7.07 -11.31
N ILE A 82 -35.64 -7.96 -11.22
CA ILE A 82 -35.72 -9.36 -11.71
C ILE A 82 -36.76 -10.22 -10.99
N ASN A 83 -36.99 -10.03 -9.68
CA ASN A 83 -37.87 -10.90 -8.89
C ASN A 83 -39.16 -10.19 -8.42
N TYR A 84 -39.57 -9.07 -9.03
CA TYR A 84 -40.60 -8.16 -8.47
C TYR A 84 -40.22 -7.57 -7.10
N ILE A 85 -39.01 -7.84 -6.63
CA ILE A 85 -38.40 -7.31 -5.42
C ILE A 85 -37.87 -5.92 -5.74
N ARG A 86 -38.21 -4.94 -4.91
CA ARG A 86 -37.74 -3.56 -5.09
C ARG A 86 -36.20 -3.54 -5.00
N PRO A 87 -35.50 -2.75 -5.83
CA PRO A 87 -34.07 -2.50 -5.64
C PRO A 87 -33.76 -2.13 -4.19
N GLY A 88 -32.67 -2.67 -3.65
CA GLY A 88 -32.27 -2.49 -2.25
C GLY A 88 -33.09 -3.23 -1.18
N ALA A 89 -34.18 -3.92 -1.52
CA ALA A 89 -34.83 -4.82 -0.56
C ALA A 89 -33.95 -6.05 -0.31
N ALA A 90 -33.66 -6.32 0.97
CA ALA A 90 -32.75 -7.37 1.38
C ALA A 90 -33.41 -8.73 1.52
N GLY A 91 -32.82 -9.74 0.85
CA GLY A 91 -33.19 -11.14 0.95
C GLY A 91 -31.94 -12.02 0.86
N TRP A 92 -31.85 -13.05 1.68
CA TRP A 92 -30.70 -13.98 1.69
C TRP A 92 -30.62 -14.81 0.40
N ASP A 93 -31.69 -14.89 -0.40
CA ASP A 93 -31.69 -15.57 -1.70
C ASP A 93 -31.08 -14.72 -2.83
N ARG A 94 -30.75 -13.45 -2.53
CA ARG A 94 -30.21 -12.45 -3.47
C ARG A 94 -28.68 -12.48 -3.51
N ALA A 95 -28.15 -13.61 -3.97
CA ALA A 95 -26.70 -13.84 -4.02
C ALA A 95 -26.34 -14.94 -5.02
N ASN A 96 -25.05 -15.07 -5.31
CA ASN A 96 -24.46 -16.39 -5.49
C ASN A 96 -24.03 -16.90 -4.11
N TYR A 97 -24.53 -18.07 -3.68
CA TYR A 97 -24.29 -18.49 -2.30
C TYR A 97 -24.12 -19.98 -2.07
N ILE A 98 -23.41 -20.26 -0.98
CA ILE A 98 -23.37 -21.55 -0.30
C ILE A 98 -23.83 -21.31 1.14
N LYS A 99 -24.93 -21.96 1.55
CA LYS A 99 -25.53 -21.81 2.87
C LYS A 99 -25.56 -23.13 3.63
N GLY A 100 -24.89 -23.23 4.77
CA GLY A 100 -24.73 -24.46 5.53
C GLY A 100 -23.64 -25.39 4.97
N GLY A 101 -23.52 -26.57 5.58
CA GLY A 101 -22.51 -27.57 5.20
C GLY A 101 -21.09 -27.18 5.62
N THR A 102 -20.09 -27.91 5.12
CA THR A 102 -18.68 -27.72 5.51
C THR A 102 -17.72 -27.85 4.34
N ASN A 103 -16.53 -27.24 4.44
CA ASN A 103 -15.41 -27.42 3.52
C ASN A 103 -15.76 -27.08 2.06
N ASN A 104 -16.53 -26.01 1.85
CA ASN A 104 -16.90 -25.54 0.53
C ASN A 104 -15.87 -24.55 -0.01
N ILE A 105 -15.51 -24.69 -1.29
CA ILE A 105 -14.40 -23.98 -1.93
C ILE A 105 -14.91 -23.29 -3.19
N VAL A 106 -14.63 -21.98 -3.29
CA VAL A 106 -14.69 -21.25 -4.56
C VAL A 106 -13.27 -20.79 -4.87
N ARG A 107 -12.73 -21.23 -6.01
CA ARG A 107 -11.34 -21.02 -6.38
C ARG A 107 -11.18 -20.50 -7.81
N ASN A 108 -10.18 -19.65 -8.04
CA ASN A 108 -9.78 -19.16 -9.36
C ASN A 108 -10.97 -18.70 -10.20
N SER A 109 -11.76 -17.79 -9.63
CA SER A 109 -13.08 -17.44 -10.18
C SER A 109 -13.26 -15.94 -10.30
N ILE A 110 -14.08 -15.52 -11.26
CA ILE A 110 -14.35 -14.11 -11.55
C ILE A 110 -15.84 -13.83 -11.34
N PHE A 111 -16.15 -12.81 -10.54
CA PHE A 111 -17.49 -12.30 -10.30
C PHE A 111 -17.59 -10.86 -10.80
N GLN A 112 -18.42 -10.61 -11.80
CA GLN A 112 -18.47 -9.29 -12.44
C GLN A 112 -19.84 -8.86 -12.95
N TYR A 113 -20.06 -7.55 -12.99
CA TYR A 113 -21.30 -6.94 -13.49
C TYR A 113 -22.53 -7.45 -12.74
N ILE A 114 -22.42 -7.61 -11.42
CA ILE A 114 -23.52 -8.04 -10.55
C ILE A 114 -24.05 -6.79 -9.86
N ASN A 115 -25.15 -6.23 -10.35
CA ASN A 115 -25.53 -4.86 -10.03
C ASN A 115 -26.36 -4.71 -8.74
N ASP A 116 -27.11 -5.73 -8.34
CA ASP A 116 -27.94 -5.66 -7.13
C ASP A 116 -28.12 -7.06 -6.50
N ALA A 117 -27.04 -7.59 -5.93
CA ALA A 117 -26.97 -8.81 -5.10
C ALA A 117 -25.54 -9.06 -4.57
N PHE A 118 -25.40 -9.92 -3.57
CA PHE A 118 -24.07 -10.39 -3.15
C PHE A 118 -23.37 -11.14 -4.27
N ALA A 119 -22.16 -10.70 -4.61
CA ALA A 119 -21.35 -11.37 -5.62
C ALA A 119 -21.02 -12.82 -5.22
N LEU A 120 -20.69 -13.06 -3.95
CA LEU A 120 -20.49 -14.37 -3.35
C LEU A 120 -20.77 -14.31 -1.83
N GLN A 121 -21.52 -15.26 -1.29
CA GLN A 121 -21.72 -15.40 0.15
C GLN A 121 -21.64 -16.84 0.67
N PHE A 122 -20.99 -16.99 1.83
CA PHE A 122 -20.94 -18.21 2.62
C PHE A 122 -21.71 -18.03 3.93
N TRP A 123 -22.95 -18.51 3.97
CA TRP A 123 -23.81 -18.39 5.16
C TRP A 123 -23.80 -19.66 5.97
N SER A 124 -23.37 -19.62 7.23
CA SER A 124 -23.32 -20.81 8.09
C SER A 124 -22.57 -22.00 7.48
N SER A 125 -21.71 -21.74 6.49
CA SER A 125 -20.82 -22.75 5.94
C SER A 125 -19.62 -22.84 6.87
N MET A 126 -19.33 -24.04 7.35
CA MET A 126 -18.18 -24.31 8.20
C MET A 126 -16.92 -24.45 7.33
N ASN A 127 -15.79 -23.85 7.74
CA ASN A 127 -14.52 -23.93 7.02
C ASN A 127 -14.58 -23.58 5.51
N PRO A 128 -15.21 -22.45 5.08
CA PRO A 128 -15.26 -22.09 3.67
C PRO A 128 -13.92 -21.49 3.19
N LEU A 129 -13.58 -21.74 1.93
CA LEU A 129 -12.41 -21.17 1.26
C LEU A 129 -12.80 -20.39 0.00
N ALA A 130 -12.42 -19.13 -0.04
CA ALA A 130 -12.45 -18.26 -1.21
C ALA A 130 -11.00 -17.96 -1.64
N GLU A 131 -10.56 -18.54 -2.76
CA GLU A 131 -9.14 -18.49 -3.14
C GLU A 131 -8.96 -18.03 -4.59
N ASN A 132 -8.08 -17.05 -4.83
CA ASN A 132 -7.84 -16.48 -6.16
C ASN A 132 -9.15 -15.99 -6.82
N ILE A 133 -9.84 -15.04 -6.19
CA ILE A 133 -11.12 -14.54 -6.68
C ILE A 133 -11.01 -13.07 -7.11
N LEU A 134 -11.53 -12.75 -8.29
CA LEU A 134 -11.68 -11.38 -8.76
C LEU A 134 -13.14 -10.92 -8.67
N PHE A 135 -13.40 -9.89 -7.88
CA PHE A 135 -14.66 -9.17 -7.83
C PHE A 135 -14.49 -7.82 -8.52
N GLN A 136 -15.21 -7.58 -9.61
CA GLN A 136 -15.12 -6.31 -10.33
C GLN A 136 -16.45 -5.82 -10.89
N TYR A 137 -16.65 -4.49 -10.89
CA TYR A 137 -17.85 -3.85 -11.43
C TYR A 137 -19.16 -4.36 -10.81
N ASN A 138 -19.19 -4.53 -9.49
CA ASN A 138 -20.39 -4.98 -8.77
C ASN A 138 -21.05 -3.85 -7.97
N ASP A 139 -22.37 -4.00 -7.75
CA ASP A 139 -23.20 -3.22 -6.81
C ASP A 139 -23.44 -1.75 -7.19
N TRP A 140 -23.52 -1.42 -8.49
CA TRP A 140 -23.67 -0.06 -9.03
C TRP A 140 -25.03 0.62 -8.79
N PHE A 141 -25.88 0.10 -7.91
CA PHE A 141 -27.13 0.75 -7.52
C PHE A 141 -27.01 1.52 -6.20
N LYS A 142 -27.69 2.66 -6.12
CA LYS A 142 -27.61 3.57 -4.98
C LYS A 142 -28.23 2.92 -3.72
N ASN A 143 -27.50 3.00 -2.60
CA ASN A 143 -27.91 2.56 -1.24
C ASN A 143 -27.91 1.04 -0.96
N THR A 144 -27.18 0.24 -1.74
CA THR A 144 -26.92 -1.17 -1.41
C THR A 144 -25.50 -1.38 -0.85
N VAL A 145 -25.32 -2.46 -0.07
CA VAL A 145 -24.02 -2.87 0.49
C VAL A 145 -23.89 -4.40 0.36
N TRP A 146 -23.84 -4.88 -0.88
CA TRP A 146 -23.80 -6.30 -1.21
C TRP A 146 -22.38 -6.90 -1.15
N ALA A 147 -21.74 -6.70 -0.01
CA ALA A 147 -20.35 -7.11 0.22
C ALA A 147 -20.16 -8.64 0.18
N PRO A 148 -19.21 -9.16 -0.62
CA PRO A 148 -18.86 -10.57 -0.57
C PRO A 148 -18.27 -10.94 0.79
N GLY A 149 -18.49 -12.18 1.23
CA GLY A 149 -18.05 -12.55 2.57
C GLY A 149 -18.53 -13.89 3.08
N ALA A 150 -18.49 -14.02 4.40
CA ALA A 150 -19.01 -15.15 5.16
C ALA A 150 -19.58 -14.67 6.51
N ASN A 151 -20.57 -15.39 7.04
CA ASN A 151 -21.07 -15.16 8.40
C ASN A 151 -21.69 -16.43 8.99
N ASP A 152 -21.82 -16.43 10.32
CA ASP A 152 -22.45 -17.47 11.12
C ASP A 152 -21.86 -18.89 10.93
N ASN A 153 -20.56 -18.98 10.63
CA ASN A 153 -19.81 -20.23 10.48
C ASN A 153 -19.53 -20.94 11.82
N PHE A 154 -20.61 -21.22 12.56
CA PHE A 154 -20.62 -22.00 13.80
C PHE A 154 -21.80 -22.98 13.84
N THR A 155 -21.73 -23.97 14.73
CA THR A 155 -22.79 -24.97 14.99
C THR A 155 -22.93 -25.26 16.49
N GLY A 156 -23.99 -25.96 16.91
CA GLY A 156 -24.18 -26.40 18.30
C GLY A 156 -24.97 -25.41 19.17
N GLY A 157 -24.51 -24.16 19.27
CA GLY A 157 -25.22 -23.08 19.97
C GLY A 157 -26.18 -22.29 19.09
N ASN A 158 -26.93 -21.37 19.71
CA ASN A 158 -27.78 -20.39 19.03
C ASN A 158 -27.00 -19.12 18.62
N LYS A 159 -25.89 -18.85 19.31
CA LYS A 159 -24.98 -17.72 19.08
C LYS A 159 -23.53 -18.22 19.09
N TRP A 160 -22.68 -17.55 18.33
CA TRP A 160 -21.27 -17.93 18.20
C TRP A 160 -20.50 -17.95 19.52
N TYR A 161 -20.95 -17.17 20.52
CA TYR A 161 -20.36 -17.08 21.86
C TYR A 161 -20.94 -18.07 22.88
N ASP A 162 -21.91 -18.92 22.50
CA ASP A 162 -22.44 -19.92 23.43
C ASP A 162 -21.37 -20.99 23.75
N ASN A 163 -21.33 -21.50 24.98
CA ASN A 163 -20.35 -22.53 25.39
C ASN A 163 -20.42 -23.83 24.57
N THR A 164 -21.54 -24.09 23.90
CA THR A 164 -21.72 -25.27 23.02
C THR A 164 -21.40 -24.98 21.56
N SER A 165 -21.05 -23.73 21.22
CA SER A 165 -20.75 -23.34 19.85
C SER A 165 -19.38 -23.83 19.42
N VAL A 166 -19.35 -24.44 18.24
CA VAL A 166 -18.12 -24.84 17.55
C VAL A 166 -17.98 -23.97 16.30
N ILE A 167 -16.94 -23.16 16.26
CA ILE A 167 -16.58 -22.30 15.13
C ILE A 167 -15.65 -23.07 14.18
N LYS A 168 -15.79 -22.81 12.87
CA LYS A 168 -14.81 -23.23 11.87
C LYS A 168 -14.53 -22.05 10.94
N GLY A 169 -13.36 -21.46 11.11
CA GLY A 169 -12.92 -20.22 10.47
C GLY A 169 -13.13 -20.15 8.95
N SER A 170 -13.32 -18.94 8.42
CA SER A 170 -13.41 -18.69 6.97
C SER A 170 -12.07 -18.19 6.40
N THR A 171 -11.68 -18.67 5.22
CA THR A 171 -10.42 -18.26 4.58
C THR A 171 -10.68 -17.53 3.27
N PHE A 172 -10.10 -16.34 3.12
CA PHE A 172 -10.08 -15.55 1.90
C PHE A 172 -8.62 -15.28 1.51
N ARG A 173 -8.20 -15.82 0.36
CA ARG A 173 -6.81 -15.79 -0.10
C ARG A 173 -6.73 -15.32 -1.55
N TYR A 174 -5.76 -14.46 -1.89
CA TYR A 174 -5.59 -13.94 -3.26
C TYR A 174 -6.88 -13.31 -3.82
N VAL A 175 -7.61 -12.57 -2.98
CA VAL A 175 -8.85 -11.91 -3.37
C VAL A 175 -8.54 -10.52 -3.91
N THR A 176 -8.99 -10.21 -5.12
CA THR A 176 -9.04 -8.84 -5.63
C THR A 176 -10.45 -8.30 -5.65
N MET A 177 -10.64 -7.10 -5.12
CA MET A 177 -11.81 -6.28 -5.39
C MET A 177 -11.33 -5.00 -6.09
N ASP A 178 -11.79 -4.76 -7.31
CA ASP A 178 -11.41 -3.59 -8.11
C ASP A 178 -12.61 -3.01 -8.85
N GLN A 179 -12.73 -1.68 -8.90
CA GLN A 179 -13.81 -0.97 -9.58
C GLN A 179 -15.21 -1.40 -9.10
N ASN A 180 -15.46 -1.37 -7.78
CA ASN A 180 -16.74 -1.80 -7.21
C ASN A 180 -17.44 -0.65 -6.47
N HIS A 181 -18.77 -0.64 -6.51
CA HIS A 181 -19.63 0.25 -5.72
C HIS A 181 -20.23 -0.53 -4.53
N THR A 182 -19.42 -1.28 -3.79
CA THR A 182 -19.90 -2.15 -2.70
C THR A 182 -19.13 -1.93 -1.40
N GLY A 183 -19.72 -2.33 -0.27
CA GLY A 183 -18.94 -2.46 0.97
C GLY A 183 -17.85 -3.51 0.78
N GLY A 184 -16.63 -3.25 1.23
CA GLY A 184 -15.52 -4.19 1.04
C GLY A 184 -15.74 -5.56 1.69
N LEU A 185 -14.75 -6.43 1.56
CA LEU A 185 -14.82 -7.83 1.99
C LEU A 185 -15.30 -7.96 3.44
N GLN A 186 -16.25 -8.87 3.70
CA GLN A 186 -16.77 -9.17 5.03
C GLN A 186 -16.48 -10.62 5.44
N PRO A 187 -15.27 -10.94 5.91
CA PRO A 187 -14.92 -12.27 6.40
C PRO A 187 -15.72 -12.66 7.65
N GLY A 188 -15.95 -13.96 7.86
CA GLY A 188 -16.70 -14.50 8.99
C GLY A 188 -15.87 -14.63 10.28
N LEU A 189 -16.36 -15.48 11.20
CA LEU A 189 -15.71 -15.80 12.48
C LEU A 189 -14.35 -16.48 12.25
N GLU A 190 -13.39 -16.26 13.14
CA GLU A 190 -12.04 -16.85 13.12
C GLU A 190 -11.43 -16.84 11.71
N SER A 191 -11.50 -15.69 11.04
CA SER A 191 -11.21 -15.60 9.62
C SER A 191 -9.74 -15.31 9.32
N LEU A 192 -9.18 -16.01 8.34
CA LEU A 192 -7.91 -15.67 7.70
C LEU A 192 -8.18 -14.91 6.40
N VAL A 193 -7.70 -13.66 6.32
CA VAL A 193 -7.58 -12.93 5.06
C VAL A 193 -6.10 -12.76 4.75
N GLU A 194 -5.64 -13.24 3.59
CA GLU A 194 -4.25 -13.07 3.21
C GLU A 194 -4.07 -12.84 1.70
N TYR A 195 -3.05 -12.06 1.34
CA TYR A 195 -2.81 -11.70 -0.06
C TYR A 195 -4.04 -11.06 -0.72
N ALA A 196 -4.79 -10.22 0.01
CA ALA A 196 -5.94 -9.52 -0.55
C ALA A 196 -5.52 -8.16 -1.13
N ARG A 197 -6.09 -7.79 -2.28
CA ARG A 197 -5.92 -6.48 -2.92
C ARG A 197 -7.28 -5.84 -3.13
N ILE A 198 -7.61 -4.84 -2.34
CA ILE A 198 -8.89 -4.13 -2.41
C ILE A 198 -8.60 -2.70 -2.82
N GLN A 199 -9.17 -2.28 -3.94
CA GLN A 199 -8.93 -0.96 -4.49
C GLN A 199 -10.10 -0.39 -5.27
N ASN A 200 -10.07 0.93 -5.51
CA ASN A 200 -11.03 1.65 -6.35
C ASN A 200 -12.49 1.37 -5.93
N GLN A 201 -12.83 1.71 -4.68
CA GLN A 201 -14.18 1.53 -4.15
C GLN A 201 -15.01 2.81 -4.21
N TYR A 202 -15.94 2.88 -5.16
CA TYR A 202 -16.70 4.10 -5.47
C TYR A 202 -18.01 4.24 -4.69
N ILE A 203 -17.98 4.06 -3.39
CA ILE A 203 -19.16 4.22 -2.53
C ILE A 203 -18.82 5.17 -1.39
N ASN A 204 -19.82 5.82 -0.77
CA ASN A 204 -19.61 6.59 0.47
C ASN A 204 -20.54 6.05 1.55
N ILE A 205 -20.01 5.16 2.38
CA ILE A 205 -20.76 4.49 3.46
C ILE A 205 -19.88 4.45 4.70
N ASP A 206 -20.50 4.15 5.83
CA ASP A 206 -19.77 3.72 7.00
C ASP A 206 -19.32 2.27 6.81
N GLY A 207 -18.28 2.08 6.00
CA GLY A 207 -17.74 0.79 5.57
C GLY A 207 -16.20 0.77 5.54
N GLY A 208 -15.60 -0.37 5.22
CA GLY A 208 -14.17 -0.43 4.90
C GLY A 208 -13.84 -1.45 3.82
N GLY A 209 -12.62 -1.40 3.28
CA GLY A 209 -12.09 -2.37 2.32
C GLY A 209 -12.13 -3.80 2.86
N ILE A 210 -11.69 -3.99 4.11
CA ILE A 210 -11.98 -5.20 4.90
C ILE A 210 -12.75 -4.77 6.15
N GLN A 211 -13.91 -5.39 6.40
CA GLN A 211 -14.72 -5.09 7.57
C GLN A 211 -15.07 -6.35 8.36
N ARG A 212 -14.91 -6.26 9.69
CA ARG A 212 -15.34 -7.31 10.64
C ARG A 212 -16.17 -6.70 11.77
N THR A 213 -17.30 -7.32 12.04
CA THR A 213 -18.11 -7.07 13.24
C THR A 213 -17.59 -7.85 14.44
N VAL A 214 -18.07 -7.56 15.66
CA VAL A 214 -17.57 -8.09 16.94
C VAL A 214 -17.12 -9.55 16.90
N GLY A 215 -18.02 -10.48 16.52
CA GLY A 215 -17.69 -11.90 16.45
C GLY A 215 -16.65 -12.21 15.38
N ASN A 216 -16.73 -11.53 14.23
CA ASN A 216 -15.83 -11.76 13.10
C ASN A 216 -14.40 -11.26 13.36
N VAL A 217 -14.20 -10.37 14.35
CA VAL A 217 -12.88 -9.89 14.78
C VAL A 217 -12.12 -10.97 15.56
N ILE A 218 -12.84 -11.78 16.35
CA ILE A 218 -12.24 -12.70 17.32
C ILE A 218 -11.33 -13.71 16.63
N ASN A 219 -10.10 -13.78 17.12
CA ASN A 219 -9.02 -14.62 16.60
C ASN A 219 -8.85 -14.51 15.08
N SER A 220 -9.22 -13.38 14.48
CA SER A 220 -9.05 -13.18 13.03
C SER A 220 -7.61 -12.82 12.68
N THR A 221 -7.20 -13.11 11.45
CA THR A 221 -5.91 -12.68 10.91
C THR A 221 -6.09 -11.95 9.59
N THR A 222 -5.34 -10.86 9.39
CA THR A 222 -5.16 -10.21 8.09
C THR A 222 -3.67 -10.04 7.82
N ARG A 223 -3.18 -10.54 6.68
CA ARG A 223 -1.76 -10.42 6.34
C ARG A 223 -1.45 -10.22 4.87
N TYR A 224 -0.29 -9.64 4.57
CA TYR A 224 0.24 -9.47 3.21
C TYR A 224 -0.77 -8.88 2.23
N SER A 225 -1.43 -7.76 2.58
CA SER A 225 -2.57 -7.23 1.82
C SER A 225 -2.45 -5.74 1.49
N TRP A 226 -3.07 -5.32 0.39
CA TRP A 226 -3.13 -3.92 -0.07
C TRP A 226 -4.57 -3.39 -0.06
N LEU A 227 -4.78 -2.22 0.54
CA LEU A 227 -6.06 -1.54 0.71
C LEU A 227 -5.93 -0.09 0.20
N LEU A 228 -6.08 0.10 -1.11
CA LEU A 228 -5.68 1.31 -1.82
C LEU A 228 -6.89 2.03 -2.42
N ASP A 229 -7.13 3.30 -2.08
CA ASP A 229 -8.32 4.03 -2.56
C ASP A 229 -9.63 3.25 -2.30
N THR A 230 -9.78 2.85 -1.05
CA THR A 230 -11.03 2.31 -0.51
C THR A 230 -11.89 3.47 0.01
N ASN A 231 -13.19 3.23 0.13
CA ASN A 231 -14.19 4.23 0.53
C ASN A 231 -13.82 5.03 1.80
N ARG A 232 -14.12 4.50 2.99
CA ARG A 232 -13.97 5.25 4.25
C ARG A 232 -12.82 4.75 5.10
N ASN A 233 -12.68 3.43 5.20
CA ASN A 233 -11.64 2.80 5.98
C ASN A 233 -10.94 1.78 5.10
N GLY A 234 -9.61 1.72 5.06
CA GLY A 234 -8.91 0.59 4.44
C GLY A 234 -9.30 -0.71 5.14
N MET A 235 -9.04 -0.79 6.45
CA MET A 235 -9.47 -1.88 7.31
C MET A 235 -10.25 -1.37 8.52
N ARG A 236 -11.34 -2.08 8.86
CA ARG A 236 -12.24 -1.71 9.94
C ARG A 236 -12.64 -2.90 10.81
N LEU A 237 -12.33 -2.80 12.09
CA LEU A 237 -12.90 -3.62 13.16
C LEU A 237 -13.96 -2.76 13.86
N ASP A 238 -15.23 -3.14 13.75
CA ASP A 238 -16.30 -2.25 14.19
C ASP A 238 -17.57 -2.95 14.63
N SER A 239 -18.08 -2.51 15.77
CA SER A 239 -19.40 -2.83 16.29
C SER A 239 -19.70 -1.83 17.43
N LYS A 240 -20.88 -1.94 18.05
CA LYS A 240 -21.18 -1.18 19.27
C LYS A 240 -20.18 -1.53 20.39
N CYS A 241 -19.94 -2.83 20.57
CA CYS A 241 -18.79 -3.40 21.26
C CYS A 241 -17.85 -4.03 20.22
N GLY A 242 -16.62 -3.56 20.13
CA GLY A 242 -15.54 -4.13 19.33
C GLY A 242 -15.15 -5.52 19.84
N GLY A 243 -14.68 -6.36 18.92
CA GLY A 243 -14.18 -7.70 19.25
C GLY A 243 -12.73 -7.64 19.71
N THR A 244 -12.11 -8.80 19.90
CA THR A 244 -10.77 -8.90 20.50
C THR A 244 -9.82 -9.76 19.67
N ASP A 245 -8.55 -9.76 20.03
CA ASP A 245 -7.58 -10.79 19.60
C ASP A 245 -7.30 -10.87 18.09
N ALA A 246 -7.60 -9.82 17.32
CA ALA A 246 -7.21 -9.76 15.91
C ALA A 246 -5.69 -9.62 15.74
N VAL A 247 -5.14 -10.33 14.74
CA VAL A 247 -3.75 -10.20 14.30
C VAL A 247 -3.72 -9.57 12.91
N ILE A 248 -2.99 -8.49 12.75
CA ILE A 248 -2.91 -7.73 11.49
C ILE A 248 -1.43 -7.47 11.24
N HIS A 249 -0.85 -8.06 10.20
CA HIS A 249 0.55 -7.82 9.89
C HIS A 249 0.91 -7.73 8.41
N HIS A 250 1.85 -6.86 8.05
CA HIS A 250 2.28 -6.61 6.66
C HIS A 250 1.09 -6.18 5.78
N VAL A 251 0.45 -5.07 6.14
CA VAL A 251 -0.71 -4.54 5.41
C VAL A 251 -0.44 -3.10 4.99
N VAL A 252 -0.59 -2.83 3.70
CA VAL A 252 -0.51 -1.48 3.12
C VAL A 252 -1.92 -0.92 2.98
N SER A 253 -2.12 0.32 3.42
CA SER A 253 -3.40 1.01 3.31
C SER A 253 -3.16 2.49 2.98
N ALA A 254 -3.57 2.94 1.79
CA ALA A 254 -3.30 4.29 1.31
C ALA A 254 -4.46 4.89 0.50
N GLY A 255 -4.57 6.22 0.45
CA GLY A 255 -5.61 6.92 -0.33
C GLY A 255 -7.01 6.87 0.27
N ASN A 256 -7.12 6.49 1.55
CA ASN A 256 -8.40 6.24 2.21
C ASN A 256 -8.80 7.41 3.10
N LYS A 257 -10.08 7.57 3.46
CA LYS A 257 -10.41 8.50 4.55
C LYS A 257 -9.72 8.15 5.88
N ARG A 258 -9.70 6.86 6.20
CA ARG A 258 -8.92 6.29 7.30
C ARG A 258 -8.23 5.03 6.81
N ALA A 259 -6.97 4.78 7.17
CA ALA A 259 -6.31 3.56 6.74
C ALA A 259 -6.71 2.37 7.63
N PHE A 260 -6.55 2.49 8.95
CA PHE A 260 -6.88 1.45 9.93
C PHE A 260 -7.77 2.00 11.06
N ARG A 261 -8.95 1.39 11.24
CA ARG A 261 -9.86 1.67 12.37
C ARG A 261 -10.08 0.39 13.15
N LEU A 262 -9.28 0.18 14.19
CA LEU A 262 -9.14 -1.07 14.93
C LEU A 262 -9.74 -0.92 16.33
N LYS A 263 -11.08 -1.00 16.43
CA LYS A 263 -11.78 -0.98 17.71
C LYS A 263 -11.79 -2.37 18.35
N GLY A 264 -11.70 -2.41 19.66
CA GLY A 264 -11.63 -3.66 20.40
C GLY A 264 -10.52 -3.62 21.43
N ASP A 265 -9.95 -4.78 21.74
CA ASP A 265 -8.78 -4.90 22.61
C ASP A 265 -7.94 -6.15 22.27
N ARG A 266 -6.72 -6.22 22.81
CA ARG A 266 -5.75 -7.32 22.60
C ARG A 266 -5.41 -7.61 21.14
N HIS A 267 -5.44 -6.57 20.31
CA HIS A 267 -5.03 -6.67 18.92
C HIS A 267 -3.50 -6.66 18.80
N ARG A 268 -2.97 -7.40 17.82
CA ARG A 268 -1.55 -7.30 17.41
C ARG A 268 -1.51 -6.67 16.02
N ALA A 269 -1.15 -5.40 15.95
CA ALA A 269 -1.00 -4.63 14.72
C ALA A 269 0.50 -4.43 14.43
N LEU A 270 1.04 -5.07 13.40
CA LEU A 270 2.48 -5.17 13.17
C LEU A 270 2.79 -4.83 11.71
N HIS A 271 3.89 -4.15 11.38
CA HIS A 271 4.25 -3.96 9.96
C HIS A 271 3.11 -3.32 9.12
N LEU A 272 2.41 -2.32 9.69
CA LEU A 272 1.36 -1.57 8.98
C LEU A 272 2.00 -0.40 8.23
N LEU A 273 1.58 -0.18 6.99
CA LEU A 273 1.99 0.99 6.20
C LEU A 273 0.76 1.83 5.86
N ALA A 274 0.61 2.99 6.52
CA ALA A 274 -0.56 3.85 6.44
C ALA A 274 -0.21 5.30 6.08
N TYR A 275 -0.70 5.78 4.94
CA TYR A 275 -0.42 7.13 4.43
C TYR A 275 -1.48 7.59 3.42
N ASP A 276 -1.39 8.84 2.95
CA ASP A 276 -2.37 9.45 2.04
C ASP A 276 -3.81 9.32 2.59
N THR A 277 -3.97 9.49 3.91
CA THR A 277 -5.30 9.53 4.51
C THR A 277 -5.80 10.95 4.72
N ASN A 278 -7.12 11.15 4.59
CA ASN A 278 -7.73 12.46 4.87
C ASN A 278 -8.07 12.68 6.36
N GLN A 279 -8.02 11.65 7.19
CA GLN A 279 -8.32 11.76 8.62
C GLN A 279 -7.40 10.97 9.54
N ASN A 280 -7.38 9.64 9.50
CA ASN A 280 -6.61 8.82 10.44
C ASN A 280 -5.85 7.74 9.70
N ASP A 281 -4.53 7.67 9.89
CA ASP A 281 -3.73 6.58 9.33
C ASP A 281 -3.99 5.31 10.14
N ILE A 282 -3.74 5.37 11.45
CA ILE A 282 -3.97 4.25 12.36
C ILE A 282 -4.75 4.76 13.56
N SER A 283 -5.88 4.10 13.85
CA SER A 283 -6.70 4.41 15.03
C SER A 283 -7.10 3.16 15.79
N MET A 284 -6.65 3.10 17.02
CA MET A 284 -6.81 2.05 18.02
C MET A 284 -7.37 2.68 19.30
N PRO A 285 -8.65 3.08 19.30
CA PRO A 285 -9.19 3.97 20.34
C PRO A 285 -9.38 3.28 21.69
N LYS A 286 -9.36 4.08 22.77
CA LYS A 286 -9.57 3.62 24.16
C LYS A 286 -10.99 3.17 24.50
N ASN A 287 -11.89 3.29 23.54
CA ASN A 287 -13.31 3.02 23.72
C ASN A 287 -13.75 1.80 22.92
N LYS A 288 -15.03 1.43 23.08
CA LYS A 288 -15.69 0.37 22.32
C LYS A 288 -15.22 -1.03 22.69
N TYR A 289 -14.51 -1.23 23.80
CA TYR A 289 -14.37 -2.57 24.36
C TYR A 289 -15.31 -2.71 25.56
N CYS A 290 -16.15 -3.74 25.55
CA CYS A 290 -17.17 -3.94 26.58
C CYS A 290 -16.87 -5.11 27.51
N GLY A 291 -15.78 -5.85 27.29
CA GLY A 291 -15.55 -7.16 27.90
C GLY A 291 -16.20 -8.31 27.13
N GLU A 292 -15.90 -9.53 27.55
CA GLU A 292 -16.21 -10.78 26.83
C GLU A 292 -17.54 -11.45 27.22
N ASP A 293 -18.35 -10.80 28.04
CA ASP A 293 -19.72 -11.25 28.31
C ASP A 293 -20.66 -10.84 27.15
N TRP A 294 -20.36 -11.40 25.98
CA TRP A 294 -20.93 -11.00 24.68
C TRP A 294 -22.46 -11.06 24.64
N GLY A 295 -23.08 -11.96 25.41
CA GLY A 295 -24.53 -12.11 25.49
C GLY A 295 -25.22 -11.01 26.28
N ASN A 296 -24.50 -10.31 27.16
CA ASN A 296 -25.04 -9.31 28.08
C ASN A 296 -24.61 -7.87 27.74
N HIS A 297 -23.75 -7.70 26.73
CA HIS A 297 -23.29 -6.38 26.28
C HIS A 297 -24.05 -5.89 25.05
N ASP A 298 -24.82 -4.81 25.22
CA ASP A 298 -25.53 -4.14 24.12
C ASP A 298 -24.70 -3.03 23.44
N GLY A 299 -23.55 -2.68 24.04
CA GLY A 299 -22.63 -1.61 23.61
C GLY A 299 -23.21 -0.20 23.67
N VAL A 300 -24.39 -0.04 24.30
CA VAL A 300 -25.03 1.25 24.56
C VAL A 300 -24.98 1.54 26.06
N ASN A 301 -25.37 0.57 26.88
CA ASN A 301 -25.35 0.61 28.35
C ASN A 301 -24.16 -0.16 28.94
N SER A 302 -23.37 -0.82 28.09
CA SER A 302 -22.16 -1.53 28.52
C SER A 302 -21.07 -0.55 28.97
N GLU A 303 -20.38 -0.92 30.05
CA GLU A 303 -19.19 -0.21 30.52
C GLU A 303 -18.07 -0.30 29.48
N ASN A 304 -17.25 0.76 29.38
CA ASN A 304 -16.06 0.74 28.54
C ASN A 304 -14.87 0.17 29.33
N MET A 305 -14.47 -1.05 28.99
CA MET A 305 -13.40 -1.81 29.62
C MET A 305 -11.99 -1.41 29.13
N LEU A 306 -11.80 -0.12 28.79
CA LEU A 306 -10.54 0.42 28.24
C LEU A 306 -10.08 -0.29 26.95
N GLY A 307 -10.74 0.01 25.82
CA GLY A 307 -10.37 -0.53 24.53
C GLY A 307 -8.90 -0.31 24.17
N ASN A 308 -8.32 -1.26 23.45
CA ASN A 308 -6.93 -1.30 23.01
C ASN A 308 -5.86 -1.20 24.11
N PHE A 309 -6.21 -1.13 25.40
CA PHE A 309 -5.26 -1.06 26.49
C PHE A 309 -4.22 -2.19 26.46
N ASN A 310 -4.65 -3.38 26.01
CA ASN A 310 -3.82 -4.58 25.90
C ASN A 310 -3.39 -4.88 24.46
N SER A 311 -3.61 -3.96 23.52
CA SER A 311 -3.19 -4.10 22.12
C SER A 311 -1.73 -3.66 21.92
N GLN A 312 -1.10 -4.18 20.87
CA GLN A 312 0.27 -3.87 20.47
C GLN A 312 0.30 -3.25 19.07
N LEU A 313 1.15 -2.24 18.88
CA LEU A 313 1.49 -1.64 17.60
C LEU A 313 3.01 -1.61 17.44
N LEU A 314 3.56 -2.28 16.41
CA LEU A 314 5.00 -2.37 16.19
C LEU A 314 5.37 -2.30 14.70
N ASN A 315 6.58 -1.86 14.38
CA ASN A 315 7.16 -1.80 13.03
C ASN A 315 6.26 -1.10 11.99
N SER A 316 5.56 -0.04 12.38
CA SER A 316 4.47 0.54 11.57
C SER A 316 4.72 2.00 11.20
N VAL A 317 4.22 2.38 10.03
CA VAL A 317 4.30 3.73 9.47
C VAL A 317 2.91 4.38 9.54
N ALA A 318 2.84 5.56 10.13
CA ALA A 318 1.68 6.45 10.09
C ALA A 318 2.13 7.85 9.66
N GLN A 319 1.54 8.40 8.60
CA GLN A 319 1.93 9.71 8.09
C GLN A 319 1.48 10.88 9.00
N LYS A 320 0.17 11.06 9.15
CA LYS A 320 -0.47 12.25 9.71
C LYS A 320 -1.03 12.05 11.11
N ASN A 321 -1.82 10.99 11.33
CA ASN A 321 -2.60 10.80 12.54
C ASN A 321 -2.53 9.35 13.03
N LEU A 322 -1.86 9.19 14.16
CA LEU A 322 -1.80 7.96 14.96
C LEU A 322 -2.57 8.16 16.27
N ASP A 323 -3.59 7.36 16.47
CA ASP A 323 -4.36 7.23 17.71
C ASP A 323 -4.10 5.81 18.25
N TRP A 324 -3.15 5.71 19.17
CA TRP A 324 -2.71 4.44 19.76
C TRP A 324 -2.71 4.56 21.28
N HIS A 325 -3.24 3.53 21.92
CA HIS A 325 -3.29 3.43 23.37
C HIS A 325 -2.67 2.09 23.77
N MET A 326 -1.57 2.13 24.51
CA MET A 326 -0.91 0.96 25.12
C MET A 326 -0.29 1.43 26.44
N LEU A 327 -0.26 0.55 27.45
CA LEU A 327 0.54 0.57 28.68
C LEU A 327 0.93 1.96 29.24
N ASP A 328 0.36 2.29 30.40
CA ASP A 328 0.78 3.39 31.28
C ASP A 328 0.49 4.83 30.78
N ILE A 329 -0.69 5.02 30.19
CA ILE A 329 -1.34 6.33 30.05
C ILE A 329 -2.54 6.38 30.99
N ASP A 330 -2.33 6.10 32.29
CA ASP A 330 -3.25 6.56 33.34
C ASP A 330 -3.12 8.07 33.56
N ASN A 331 -2.13 8.70 32.92
CA ASN A 331 -2.05 10.15 32.78
C ASN A 331 -2.81 10.61 31.53
N PRO A 332 -4.00 11.23 31.65
CA PRO A 332 -4.77 11.74 30.51
C PRO A 332 -4.04 12.82 29.69
N ASN A 333 -2.85 13.27 30.12
CA ASN A 333 -2.02 14.25 29.42
C ASN A 333 -0.92 13.63 28.53
N VAL A 334 -0.69 12.31 28.55
CA VAL A 334 0.24 11.66 27.63
C VAL A 334 -0.53 11.24 26.38
N THR A 335 -0.17 11.83 25.24
CA THR A 335 -0.70 11.47 23.93
C THR A 335 0.44 10.91 23.09
N VAL A 336 0.15 10.10 22.07
CA VAL A 336 1.21 9.52 21.20
C VAL A 336 2.09 10.61 20.60
N GLN A 337 1.53 11.79 20.33
CA GLN A 337 2.24 12.96 19.81
C GLN A 337 3.27 13.54 20.78
N ASN A 338 3.18 13.21 22.07
CA ASN A 338 4.09 13.69 23.13
C ASN A 338 5.15 12.66 23.52
N LEU A 339 5.13 11.45 22.92
CA LEU A 339 6.18 10.47 23.12
C LEU A 339 7.47 10.90 22.41
N SER A 340 8.63 10.47 22.92
CA SER A 340 9.91 10.77 22.28
C SER A 340 10.07 9.98 20.98
N ASN A 341 10.75 10.57 20.00
CA ASN A 341 11.05 9.87 18.75
C ASN A 341 11.90 8.61 18.97
N GLU A 342 12.78 8.61 19.97
CA GLU A 342 13.55 7.43 20.39
C GLU A 342 12.63 6.28 20.85
N PHE A 343 11.60 6.59 21.64
CA PHE A 343 10.62 5.59 22.09
C PHE A 343 9.81 5.03 20.92
N LEU A 344 9.39 5.89 20.00
CA LEU A 344 8.61 5.48 18.83
C LEU A 344 9.46 4.66 17.85
N LEU A 345 10.57 5.21 17.37
CA LEU A 345 11.44 4.58 16.37
C LEU A 345 12.19 3.38 16.94
N ASN A 346 13.04 3.55 17.95
CA ASN A 346 13.98 2.50 18.33
C ASN A 346 13.35 1.39 19.19
N GLN A 347 12.35 1.72 20.03
CA GLN A 347 11.74 0.72 20.93
C GLN A 347 10.53 0.00 20.31
N ASN A 348 9.82 0.64 19.39
CA ASN A 348 8.58 0.10 18.80
C ASN A 348 8.63 -0.02 17.27
N GLY A 349 9.64 0.52 16.59
CA GLY A 349 9.67 0.58 15.13
C GLY A 349 8.53 1.41 14.55
N ILE A 350 8.06 2.45 15.24
CA ILE A 350 6.95 3.29 14.80
C ILE A 350 7.51 4.56 14.14
N TRP A 351 7.36 4.64 12.82
CA TRP A 351 7.61 5.86 12.07
C TRP A 351 6.32 6.69 12.05
N TYR A 352 6.31 7.84 12.72
CA TYR A 352 5.14 8.71 12.81
C TYR A 352 5.45 10.10 12.28
N GLY A 353 5.02 10.38 11.05
CA GLY A 353 5.42 11.60 10.32
C GLY A 353 5.15 12.90 11.09
N ARG A 354 4.07 12.95 11.89
CA ARG A 354 3.74 14.11 12.73
C ARG A 354 4.73 14.38 13.87
N THR A 355 5.34 13.35 14.47
CA THR A 355 6.34 13.57 15.55
C THR A 355 7.74 13.78 15.00
N LEU A 356 7.96 13.42 13.73
CA LEU A 356 9.18 13.73 13.00
C LEU A 356 9.20 15.19 12.53
N ASP A 357 8.05 15.80 12.32
CA ASP A 357 7.94 17.25 12.10
C ASP A 357 8.25 18.02 13.40
N GLU A 358 9.12 19.03 13.31
CA GLU A 358 9.65 19.76 14.48
C GLU A 358 8.53 20.52 15.21
N ASP A 359 7.69 21.22 14.44
CA ASP A 359 6.57 22.01 14.97
C ASP A 359 5.34 21.15 15.29
N LYS A 360 5.28 19.93 14.75
CA LYS A 360 4.11 19.03 14.80
C LYS A 360 2.87 19.68 14.20
N ILE A 361 3.07 20.54 13.20
CA ILE A 361 2.03 21.29 12.48
C ILE A 361 1.98 20.78 11.03
N PRO A 362 0.79 20.48 10.47
CA PRO A 362 0.70 20.10 9.08
C PRO A 362 1.28 21.19 8.16
N PRO A 363 1.97 20.81 7.08
CA PRO A 363 2.10 19.46 6.55
C PRO A 363 3.24 18.65 7.19
N PHE A 364 2.96 17.38 7.50
CA PHE A 364 3.91 16.49 8.16
C PHE A 364 4.83 15.76 7.18
N THR A 365 5.88 15.14 7.71
CA THR A 365 6.80 14.23 7.01
C THR A 365 6.04 13.15 6.21
N TYR A 366 6.35 13.01 4.91
CA TYR A 366 5.66 12.11 3.98
C TYR A 366 6.43 10.80 3.74
N PRO A 367 5.85 9.61 3.99
CA PRO A 367 6.57 8.35 3.79
C PRO A 367 6.96 8.07 2.34
N HIS A 368 6.38 8.77 1.36
CA HIS A 368 6.80 8.71 -0.04
C HIS A 368 8.30 8.97 -0.24
N PHE A 369 8.91 9.85 0.56
CA PHE A 369 10.36 10.10 0.50
C PHE A 369 11.19 9.00 1.19
N ALA A 370 10.56 8.01 1.80
CA ALA A 370 11.22 6.89 2.45
C ALA A 370 11.03 5.57 1.69
N LEU A 371 10.16 5.56 0.68
CA LEU A 371 9.77 4.39 -0.11
C LEU A 371 10.28 4.49 -1.56
N GLN A 372 10.32 3.36 -2.25
CA GLN A 372 10.98 3.25 -3.55
C GLN A 372 10.21 3.88 -4.72
N ASP A 373 8.96 3.45 -4.96
CA ASP A 373 8.00 4.06 -5.88
C ASP A 373 6.60 3.61 -5.45
N PRO A 374 6.12 4.09 -4.28
CA PRO A 374 4.86 3.63 -3.72
C PRO A 374 3.67 4.12 -4.53
N TRP A 375 2.50 3.56 -4.25
CA TRP A 375 1.22 4.08 -4.73
C TRP A 375 1.01 5.52 -4.26
N VAL A 376 0.54 6.41 -5.13
CA VAL A 376 0.29 7.83 -4.83
C VAL A 376 -1.12 8.22 -5.26
N GLU A 377 -1.90 8.84 -4.37
CA GLU A 377 -3.27 9.28 -4.67
C GLU A 377 -3.32 10.22 -5.88
N ASN A 378 -2.42 11.22 -5.91
CA ASN A 378 -2.42 12.26 -6.92
C ASN A 378 -2.11 11.75 -8.34
N ARG A 379 -1.47 10.59 -8.52
CA ARG A 379 -1.20 10.03 -9.87
C ARG A 379 -2.47 9.55 -10.61
N TYR A 380 -3.62 9.43 -9.94
CA TYR A 380 -4.90 9.13 -10.59
C TYR A 380 -5.66 10.38 -11.06
N ARG A 381 -5.21 11.57 -10.69
CA ARG A 381 -5.90 12.83 -11.03
C ARG A 381 -5.64 13.19 -12.49
N SER A 382 -6.59 13.91 -13.09
CA SER A 382 -6.39 14.44 -14.44
C SER A 382 -5.32 15.55 -14.41
N ASN A 383 -4.67 15.80 -15.54
CA ASN A 383 -3.68 16.87 -15.66
C ASN A 383 -4.27 18.23 -15.26
N GLU A 384 -5.51 18.51 -15.67
CA GLU A 384 -6.19 19.77 -15.35
C GLU A 384 -6.39 19.94 -13.84
N SER A 385 -6.75 18.86 -13.13
CA SER A 385 -6.90 18.86 -11.68
C SER A 385 -5.55 19.08 -10.98
N LEU A 386 -4.47 18.45 -11.47
CA LEU A 386 -3.11 18.62 -10.93
C LEU A 386 -2.58 20.03 -11.16
N GLU A 387 -2.72 20.58 -12.36
CA GLU A 387 -2.30 21.94 -12.72
C GLU A 387 -3.06 22.99 -11.91
N ALA A 388 -4.38 22.81 -11.70
CA ALA A 388 -5.16 23.71 -10.86
C ALA A 388 -4.70 23.72 -9.40
N GLN A 389 -4.20 22.59 -8.90
CA GLN A 389 -3.77 22.41 -7.51
C GLN A 389 -2.33 22.85 -7.27
N PHE A 390 -1.40 22.44 -8.13
CA PHE A 390 0.04 22.61 -7.92
C PHE A 390 0.67 23.63 -8.87
N GLY A 391 -0.10 24.20 -9.81
CA GLY A 391 0.37 25.08 -10.88
C GLY A 391 0.97 24.34 -12.08
N LEU A 392 1.28 23.05 -11.93
CA LEU A 392 1.76 22.15 -12.99
C LEU A 392 1.51 20.68 -12.63
N ASN A 393 1.71 19.75 -13.57
CA ASN A 393 1.67 18.32 -13.27
C ASN A 393 3.01 17.82 -12.69
N PRO A 394 3.07 17.40 -11.41
CA PRO A 394 4.31 16.95 -10.77
C PRO A 394 4.74 15.52 -11.16
N PHE A 395 3.92 14.78 -11.91
CA PHE A 395 4.18 13.38 -12.27
C PHE A 395 4.37 13.20 -13.77
N ILE A 396 5.48 12.59 -14.17
CA ILE A 396 5.74 12.29 -15.57
C ILE A 396 4.91 11.06 -15.99
N ASN A 397 4.15 11.19 -17.09
CA ASN A 397 3.31 10.14 -17.69
C ASN A 397 2.19 9.53 -16.82
N GLY A 398 2.02 9.94 -15.56
CA GLY A 398 0.94 9.47 -14.68
C GLY A 398 0.99 7.97 -14.34
N VAL A 399 2.11 7.29 -14.57
CA VAL A 399 2.24 5.84 -14.31
C VAL A 399 2.27 5.61 -12.80
N GLN A 400 1.35 4.78 -12.30
CA GLN A 400 1.24 4.49 -10.87
C GLN A 400 2.36 3.57 -10.37
N GLY A 401 2.91 3.88 -9.20
CA GLY A 401 3.89 3.07 -8.49
C GLY A 401 3.24 2.01 -7.60
N PHE A 402 3.95 0.90 -7.39
CA PHE A 402 3.54 -0.17 -6.48
C PHE A 402 4.74 -0.81 -5.76
N ASP A 403 5.87 -0.10 -5.66
CA ASP A 403 7.05 -0.54 -4.92
C ASP A 403 7.09 0.11 -3.52
N PHE A 404 6.60 -0.65 -2.54
CA PHE A 404 6.50 -0.24 -1.15
C PHE A 404 7.72 -0.63 -0.32
N ARG A 405 8.81 -1.10 -0.93
CA ARG A 405 10.08 -1.28 -0.20
C ARG A 405 10.60 0.07 0.26
N PRO A 406 11.28 0.14 1.41
CA PRO A 406 12.13 1.28 1.71
C PRO A 406 13.08 1.55 0.55
N ARG A 407 13.31 2.82 0.21
CA ARG A 407 14.35 3.18 -0.77
C ARG A 407 15.73 3.12 -0.12
N LYS A 408 16.78 2.93 -0.92
CA LYS A 408 18.16 3.02 -0.46
C LYS A 408 18.40 4.32 0.31
N GLY A 409 19.03 4.24 1.48
CA GLY A 409 19.28 5.40 2.37
C GLY A 409 18.08 5.86 3.20
N SER A 410 16.94 5.18 3.13
CA SER A 410 15.76 5.47 3.95
C SER A 410 15.99 5.14 5.42
N THR A 411 15.39 5.92 6.31
CA THR A 411 15.38 5.67 7.76
C THR A 411 14.42 4.54 8.19
N LEU A 412 13.69 3.97 7.25
CA LEU A 412 12.89 2.76 7.49
C LEU A 412 13.75 1.50 7.46
N ILE A 413 14.94 1.54 6.85
CA ILE A 413 15.83 0.39 6.73
C ILE A 413 16.46 0.07 8.09
N ASP A 414 16.40 -1.20 8.50
CA ASP A 414 16.95 -1.71 9.76
C ASP A 414 16.44 -0.96 11.01
N GLY A 415 15.30 -0.25 10.92
CA GLY A 415 14.76 0.58 12.00
C GLY A 415 13.72 -0.12 12.88
N GLY A 416 13.32 -1.33 12.50
CA GLY A 416 12.29 -2.11 13.18
C GLY A 416 12.84 -3.05 14.25
N ILE A 417 11.92 -3.70 14.96
CA ILE A 417 12.22 -4.65 16.03
C ILE A 417 11.87 -6.08 15.62
N THR A 418 12.66 -7.05 16.09
CA THR A 418 12.39 -8.47 15.82
C THR A 418 11.15 -8.94 16.57
N ILE A 419 10.20 -9.54 15.85
CA ILE A 419 8.95 -10.10 16.39
C ILE A 419 8.95 -11.60 16.09
N PRO A 420 9.05 -12.46 17.13
CA PRO A 420 9.14 -13.90 16.91
C PRO A 420 7.90 -14.46 16.21
N GLY A 421 8.13 -15.27 15.18
CA GLY A 421 7.07 -15.84 14.36
C GLY A 421 6.49 -14.90 13.30
N ILE A 422 7.04 -13.69 13.12
CA ILE A 422 6.54 -12.68 12.16
C ILE A 422 7.62 -12.25 11.17
N ASN A 423 8.83 -11.91 11.65
CA ASN A 423 9.92 -11.41 10.80
C ASN A 423 11.28 -12.07 11.11
N ASP A 424 11.34 -13.04 12.03
CA ASP A 424 12.57 -13.73 12.44
C ASP A 424 12.87 -14.99 11.61
N GLY A 425 12.01 -15.33 10.64
CA GLY A 425 12.11 -16.54 9.82
C GLY A 425 11.58 -17.80 10.49
N GLN A 426 10.92 -17.69 11.65
CA GLN A 426 10.25 -18.81 12.30
C GLN A 426 8.77 -18.83 11.92
N ASP A 427 8.24 -20.02 11.60
CA ASP A 427 6.80 -20.17 11.31
C ASP A 427 5.95 -20.32 12.59
N ILE A 428 6.59 -20.49 13.75
CA ILE A 428 5.93 -20.76 15.04
C ILE A 428 6.50 -19.84 16.11
N ASN A 429 5.61 -19.25 16.89
CA ASN A 429 5.95 -18.60 18.15
C ASN A 429 5.35 -19.43 19.31
N SER A 430 6.20 -20.10 20.09
CA SER A 430 5.76 -20.99 21.17
C SER A 430 5.26 -20.26 22.41
N THR A 431 5.62 -18.99 22.60
CA THR A 431 5.25 -18.19 23.78
C THR A 431 4.05 -17.31 23.53
N ASN A 432 3.84 -16.86 22.28
CA ASN A 432 2.70 -16.06 21.87
C ASN A 432 2.21 -16.49 20.47
N PRO A 433 1.48 -17.61 20.36
CA PRO A 433 1.09 -18.17 19.07
C PRO A 433 0.23 -17.20 18.25
N LEU A 434 0.37 -17.28 16.93
CA LEU A 434 -0.53 -16.57 16.00
C LEU A 434 -1.87 -17.29 15.93
N ASN A 435 -2.93 -16.55 15.57
CA ASN A 435 -4.28 -17.12 15.50
C ASN A 435 -4.40 -18.18 14.39
N HIS A 436 -3.59 -18.03 13.33
CA HIS A 436 -3.53 -18.92 12.19
C HIS A 436 -2.09 -19.34 11.93
N SER A 437 -1.90 -20.59 11.52
CA SER A 437 -0.61 -21.09 11.03
C SER A 437 -0.19 -20.39 9.74
N THR A 438 1.08 -20.53 9.38
CA THR A 438 1.54 -20.19 8.05
C THR A 438 0.88 -21.09 7.00
N SER A 439 0.59 -20.51 5.84
CA SER A 439 -0.05 -21.21 4.71
C SER A 439 0.93 -22.09 3.95
N TYR A 440 2.23 -21.87 4.14
CA TYR A 440 3.33 -22.68 3.64
C TYR A 440 4.57 -22.42 4.51
N ALA A 441 5.51 -23.36 4.51
CA ALA A 441 6.73 -23.24 5.30
C ALA A 441 7.58 -22.04 4.83
N GLY A 442 8.07 -21.24 5.77
CA GLY A 442 8.85 -20.03 5.49
C GLY A 442 8.03 -18.87 4.93
N GLN A 443 6.70 -18.87 5.11
CA GLN A 443 5.86 -17.73 4.71
C GLN A 443 6.27 -16.45 5.44
N HIS A 444 6.55 -16.57 6.74
CA HIS A 444 7.04 -15.47 7.56
C HIS A 444 8.56 -15.47 7.47
N ARG A 445 9.08 -14.76 6.47
CA ARG A 445 10.50 -14.78 6.14
C ARG A 445 11.31 -14.03 7.19
N LYS A 446 12.59 -14.38 7.27
CA LYS A 446 13.56 -13.60 8.04
C LYS A 446 13.78 -12.24 7.35
N PHE A 447 13.84 -11.18 8.14
CA PHE A 447 14.25 -9.85 7.69
C PHE A 447 15.63 -9.86 7.01
N VAL A 448 15.91 -8.84 6.21
CA VAL A 448 17.16 -8.67 5.47
C VAL A 448 17.93 -7.50 6.06
N GLY A 449 19.18 -7.73 6.48
CA GLY A 449 20.01 -6.70 7.11
C GLY A 449 20.31 -7.03 8.56
N ASN A 450 20.50 -5.98 9.36
CA ASN A 450 20.83 -6.06 10.79
C ASN A 450 19.58 -6.15 11.67
N ALA A 451 18.47 -5.58 11.22
CA ALA A 451 17.17 -5.58 11.90
C ALA A 451 16.02 -5.56 10.87
N PRO A 452 14.77 -5.83 11.27
CA PRO A 452 13.62 -5.65 10.39
C PRO A 452 13.48 -4.21 9.91
N ASP A 453 12.88 -4.03 8.74
CA ASP A 453 12.51 -2.72 8.26
C ASP A 453 11.18 -2.25 8.90
N ILE A 454 11.04 -0.94 9.07
CA ILE A 454 9.77 -0.33 9.48
C ILE A 454 8.82 -0.30 8.28
N GLY A 455 7.59 -0.78 8.47
CA GLY A 455 6.56 -0.85 7.44
C GLY A 455 6.34 -2.29 6.96
N ALA A 456 5.77 -2.45 5.76
CA ALA A 456 5.23 -3.74 5.32
C ALA A 456 6.21 -4.59 4.47
N TYR A 457 7.37 -4.04 4.11
CA TYR A 457 8.32 -4.64 3.17
C TYR A 457 9.77 -4.40 3.61
N GLU A 458 10.64 -5.29 3.15
CA GLU A 458 12.07 -5.32 3.44
C GLU A 458 12.89 -4.86 2.21
N TYR A 459 13.88 -4.01 2.44
CA TYR A 459 14.85 -3.56 1.47
C TYR A 459 15.82 -4.70 1.12
N GLY A 460 16.17 -4.81 -0.16
CA GLY A 460 17.07 -5.87 -0.63
C GLY A 460 16.46 -7.28 -0.65
N ASP A 461 15.17 -7.42 -0.31
CA ASP A 461 14.51 -8.72 -0.35
C ASP A 461 14.37 -9.29 -1.77
N SER A 462 14.70 -10.57 -1.93
CA SER A 462 14.50 -11.36 -3.15
C SER A 462 13.05 -11.79 -3.40
N VAL A 463 12.16 -11.60 -2.40
CA VAL A 463 10.72 -11.86 -2.49
C VAL A 463 9.95 -10.58 -2.25
N TYR A 464 9.13 -10.19 -3.23
CA TYR A 464 8.19 -9.09 -3.14
C TYR A 464 6.76 -9.64 -3.22
N TRP A 465 6.06 -9.72 -2.10
CA TRP A 465 4.69 -10.22 -2.12
C TRP A 465 3.77 -9.21 -2.83
N ILE A 466 3.07 -9.68 -3.86
CA ILE A 466 2.05 -8.92 -4.60
C ILE A 466 0.70 -9.57 -4.34
N PRO A 467 -0.23 -8.91 -3.63
CA PRO A 467 -1.51 -9.50 -3.29
C PRO A 467 -2.52 -9.41 -4.44
N GLY A 468 -3.60 -10.17 -4.30
CA GLY A 468 -4.74 -10.19 -5.20
C GLY A 468 -4.81 -11.39 -6.13
N PHE A 469 -5.77 -11.34 -7.04
CA PHE A 469 -6.03 -12.31 -8.09
C PHE A 469 -4.80 -12.46 -9.00
N ARG A 470 -4.31 -13.69 -9.10
CA ARG A 470 -3.27 -14.11 -10.03
C ARG A 470 -3.92 -14.60 -11.33
N TYR A 471 -3.46 -14.06 -12.44
CA TYR A 471 -3.85 -14.51 -13.77
C TYR A 471 -3.12 -15.79 -14.16
N TYR A 472 -3.51 -16.43 -15.24
CA TYR A 472 -2.83 -17.64 -15.74
C TYR A 472 -1.44 -17.34 -16.36
N TYR A 473 -1.05 -16.08 -16.43
CA TYR A 473 0.24 -15.57 -16.92
C TYR A 473 0.85 -14.61 -15.88
N PRO A 474 2.19 -14.37 -15.91
CA PRO A 474 2.82 -13.41 -15.00
C PRO A 474 2.31 -11.98 -15.23
N THR A 475 2.08 -11.24 -14.15
CA THR A 475 1.46 -9.89 -14.18
C THR A 475 2.09 -8.94 -13.17
N VAL A 476 1.61 -7.70 -13.14
CA VAL A 476 1.99 -6.65 -12.17
C VAL A 476 3.51 -6.45 -12.16
N PRO A 477 4.09 -5.97 -13.28
CA PRO A 477 5.48 -5.58 -13.29
C PRO A 477 5.72 -4.45 -12.29
N ILE A 478 6.82 -4.54 -11.56
CA ILE A 478 7.37 -3.47 -10.73
C ILE A 478 8.82 -3.29 -11.21
N PRO A 479 9.18 -2.13 -11.77
CA PRO A 479 8.34 -0.95 -11.93
C PRO A 479 7.19 -1.21 -12.92
N SER A 480 6.11 -0.43 -12.82
CA SER A 480 4.97 -0.53 -13.72
C SER A 480 5.40 -0.38 -15.18
N ASP A 481 4.67 -1.01 -16.10
CA ASP A 481 4.96 -0.88 -17.53
C ASP A 481 4.87 0.59 -17.98
N GLY A 482 5.90 1.06 -18.68
CA GLY A 482 6.05 2.46 -19.10
C GLY A 482 6.56 3.40 -18.01
N ALA A 483 6.98 2.90 -16.85
CA ALA A 483 7.56 3.74 -15.80
C ALA A 483 8.80 4.50 -16.29
N VAL A 484 8.97 5.71 -15.76
CA VAL A 484 10.09 6.61 -16.05
C VAL A 484 10.77 7.00 -14.76
N ASP A 485 11.96 7.59 -14.86
CA ASP A 485 12.81 7.95 -13.72
C ASP A 485 13.08 6.78 -12.76
N VAL A 486 13.13 5.55 -13.30
CA VAL A 486 13.51 4.37 -12.52
C VAL A 486 14.98 4.50 -12.09
N PRO A 487 15.32 4.28 -10.81
CA PRO A 487 16.71 4.33 -10.36
C PRO A 487 17.65 3.41 -11.16
N MET A 488 18.91 3.84 -11.29
CA MET A 488 19.95 3.06 -11.98
C MET A 488 20.24 1.73 -11.28
N GLU A 489 20.06 1.63 -9.96
CA GLU A 489 20.09 0.37 -9.23
C GLU A 489 18.67 0.04 -8.76
N TYR A 490 18.08 -1.03 -9.28
CA TYR A 490 16.68 -1.33 -9.01
C TYR A 490 16.39 -2.82 -8.96
N GLY A 491 15.39 -3.21 -8.17
CA GLY A 491 14.89 -4.58 -8.10
C GLY A 491 13.60 -4.74 -8.91
N LEU A 492 13.66 -5.40 -10.06
CA LEU A 492 12.48 -5.71 -10.87
C LEU A 492 11.68 -6.85 -10.23
N ALA A 493 10.39 -6.64 -9.96
CA ALA A 493 9.52 -7.64 -9.36
C ALA A 493 8.26 -7.93 -10.19
N PHE A 494 7.73 -9.15 -10.10
CA PHE A 494 6.52 -9.56 -10.84
C PHE A 494 5.65 -10.52 -10.01
N ASN A 495 4.37 -10.66 -10.37
CA ASN A 495 3.49 -11.64 -9.77
C ASN A 495 3.49 -12.94 -10.57
N TYR A 496 3.67 -14.07 -9.89
CA TYR A 496 3.60 -15.39 -10.52
C TYR A 496 2.20 -15.68 -11.07
N PRO A 497 2.08 -16.49 -12.15
CA PRO A 497 0.78 -16.97 -12.60
C PRO A 497 0.13 -17.88 -11.55
N TRP A 498 -1.20 -17.94 -11.56
CA TRP A 498 -1.97 -18.78 -10.66
C TRP A 498 -1.65 -20.26 -10.82
N LYS A 499 -1.36 -20.91 -9.69
CA LYS A 499 -1.26 -22.35 -9.52
C LYS A 499 -1.82 -22.74 -8.15
N THR A 500 -2.32 -23.97 -8.04
CA THR A 500 -2.69 -24.58 -6.75
C THR A 500 -1.50 -25.17 -6.02
N ASP A 501 -0.41 -25.43 -6.76
CA ASP A 501 0.86 -25.93 -6.23
C ASP A 501 2.01 -25.15 -6.88
N TYR A 502 2.86 -24.56 -6.06
CA TYR A 502 4.05 -23.80 -6.48
C TYR A 502 5.35 -24.57 -6.26
N SER A 503 5.28 -25.85 -5.88
CA SER A 503 6.45 -26.71 -5.73
C SER A 503 7.24 -26.80 -7.03
N ASN A 504 8.55 -26.58 -6.94
CA ASN A 504 9.49 -26.63 -8.08
C ASN A 504 9.15 -25.67 -9.24
N ILE A 505 8.43 -24.58 -8.99
CA ILE A 505 8.16 -23.56 -9.99
C ILE A 505 9.38 -22.66 -10.17
N ILE A 506 9.78 -22.48 -11.44
CA ILE A 506 10.88 -21.63 -11.86
C ILE A 506 10.35 -20.57 -12.82
N ALA A 507 10.70 -19.31 -12.59
CA ALA A 507 10.53 -18.22 -13.53
C ALA A 507 11.84 -17.92 -14.25
N GLN A 508 11.76 -17.63 -15.54
CA GLN A 508 12.86 -17.08 -16.35
C GLN A 508 12.54 -15.62 -16.65
N VAL A 509 13.31 -14.71 -16.06
CA VAL A 509 13.19 -13.26 -16.26
C VAL A 509 14.23 -12.85 -17.29
N THR A 510 13.80 -12.28 -18.41
CA THR A 510 14.70 -11.80 -19.47
C THR A 510 14.64 -10.29 -19.54
N ILE A 511 15.81 -9.63 -19.51
CA ILE A 511 15.96 -8.17 -19.51
C ILE A 511 16.87 -7.79 -20.69
N ASN A 512 16.41 -6.87 -21.53
CA ASN A 512 17.10 -6.41 -22.73
C ASN A 512 17.14 -4.89 -22.80
N GLY A 513 18.32 -4.33 -23.06
CA GLY A 513 18.55 -2.93 -23.34
C GLY A 513 20.05 -2.64 -23.47
N PRO A 514 20.44 -1.36 -23.60
CA PRO A 514 21.85 -0.98 -23.68
C PRO A 514 22.64 -1.49 -22.47
N GLY A 515 23.73 -2.23 -22.71
CA GLY A 515 24.58 -2.78 -21.65
C GLY A 515 23.99 -3.99 -20.87
N VAL A 516 22.71 -4.32 -21.05
CA VAL A 516 22.04 -5.43 -20.34
C VAL A 516 21.33 -6.34 -21.34
N ASN A 517 21.77 -7.59 -21.42
CA ASN A 517 21.08 -8.67 -22.11
C ASN A 517 21.27 -9.95 -21.30
N LYS A 518 20.32 -10.22 -20.39
CA LYS A 518 20.42 -11.35 -19.45
C LYS A 518 19.10 -12.07 -19.27
N THR A 519 19.20 -13.37 -18.96
CA THR A 519 18.10 -14.19 -18.46
C THR A 519 18.46 -14.75 -17.10
N VAL A 520 17.63 -14.52 -16.10
CA VAL A 520 17.79 -14.98 -14.72
C VAL A 520 16.72 -16.01 -14.40
N SER A 521 17.10 -17.12 -13.76
CA SER A 521 16.16 -18.12 -13.26
C SER A 521 15.90 -17.91 -11.77
N LEU A 522 14.63 -17.83 -11.37
CA LEU A 522 14.21 -17.67 -9.98
C LEU A 522 13.34 -18.85 -9.56
N ASN A 523 13.67 -19.47 -8.43
CA ASN A 523 12.81 -20.46 -7.80
C ASN A 523 11.73 -19.75 -6.97
N TYR A 524 10.48 -20.17 -7.08
CA TYR A 524 9.41 -19.68 -6.21
C TYR A 524 9.81 -19.89 -4.73
N PRO A 525 9.60 -18.89 -3.83
CA PRO A 525 8.83 -17.66 -4.03
C PRO A 525 9.62 -16.45 -4.56
N ASN A 526 10.92 -16.57 -4.85
CA ASN A 526 11.72 -15.44 -5.33
C ASN A 526 11.14 -14.89 -6.63
N ASN A 527 10.93 -13.57 -6.68
CA ASN A 527 10.36 -12.88 -7.83
C ASN A 527 11.03 -11.53 -8.10
N VAL A 528 12.15 -11.24 -7.44
CA VAL A 528 12.90 -10.00 -7.62
C VAL A 528 14.22 -10.28 -8.34
N VAL A 529 14.52 -9.48 -9.37
CA VAL A 529 15.84 -9.42 -10.02
C VAL A 529 16.44 -8.04 -9.77
N PHE A 530 17.48 -7.97 -8.94
CA PHE A 530 18.29 -6.77 -8.81
C PHE A 530 19.21 -6.62 -10.02
N GLU A 531 19.31 -5.40 -10.52
CA GLU A 531 20.19 -5.05 -11.63
C GLU A 531 20.63 -3.59 -11.57
N THR A 532 21.78 -3.31 -12.18
CA THR A 532 22.29 -1.96 -12.42
C THR A 532 22.17 -1.61 -13.90
N PHE A 533 21.66 -0.42 -14.19
CA PHE A 533 21.33 0.06 -15.53
C PHE A 533 22.09 1.33 -15.90
N LEU A 534 22.36 1.50 -17.20
CA LEU A 534 22.93 2.74 -17.75
C LEU A 534 21.94 3.92 -17.63
N PRO A 535 22.43 5.14 -17.31
CA PRO A 535 21.60 6.33 -17.13
C PRO A 535 20.85 6.73 -18.40
N GLY A 536 19.59 7.14 -18.24
CA GLY A 536 18.75 7.68 -19.32
C GLY A 536 18.34 6.68 -20.40
N GLN A 537 18.62 5.38 -20.22
CA GLN A 537 18.31 4.33 -21.20
C GLN A 537 16.96 3.67 -20.90
N THR A 538 16.33 3.14 -21.95
CA THR A 538 15.11 2.35 -21.86
C THR A 538 15.43 0.86 -21.96
N TYR A 539 14.79 0.07 -21.10
CA TYR A 539 14.92 -1.39 -21.08
C TYR A 539 13.56 -2.04 -21.30
N THR A 540 13.59 -3.25 -21.84
CA THR A 540 12.43 -4.12 -21.94
C THR A 540 12.68 -5.39 -21.16
N TRP A 541 11.64 -5.96 -20.57
CA TRP A 541 11.76 -7.20 -19.85
C TRP A 541 10.49 -8.03 -19.91
N SER A 542 10.63 -9.33 -19.69
CA SER A 542 9.53 -10.28 -19.69
C SER A 542 9.83 -11.46 -18.77
N VAL A 543 8.78 -12.17 -18.38
CA VAL A 543 8.86 -13.33 -17.51
C VAL A 543 8.20 -14.53 -18.18
N LYS A 544 8.88 -15.67 -18.16
CA LYS A 544 8.34 -16.96 -18.60
C LYS A 544 8.30 -17.94 -17.43
N VAL A 545 7.16 -18.58 -17.22
CA VAL A 545 6.98 -19.61 -16.19
C VAL A 545 6.38 -20.85 -16.86
N GLY A 546 7.21 -21.89 -17.02
CA GLY A 546 6.85 -23.03 -17.88
C GLY A 546 6.59 -22.57 -19.32
N ASP A 547 5.40 -22.84 -19.84
CA ASP A 547 5.02 -22.48 -21.22
C ASP A 547 4.29 -21.13 -21.34
N VAL A 548 4.06 -20.43 -20.22
CA VAL A 548 3.33 -19.16 -20.23
C VAL A 548 4.29 -17.98 -20.06
N SER A 549 4.10 -16.96 -20.89
CA SER A 549 4.87 -15.73 -20.85
C SER A 549 4.01 -14.53 -20.47
N SER A 550 4.63 -13.54 -19.83
CA SER A 550 4.07 -12.21 -19.68
C SER A 550 3.99 -11.48 -21.02
N GLN A 551 3.37 -10.30 -21.01
CA GLN A 551 3.66 -9.27 -22.01
C GLN A 551 5.11 -8.79 -21.87
N ILE A 552 5.62 -8.12 -22.90
CA ILE A 552 6.89 -7.39 -22.80
C ILE A 552 6.58 -6.05 -22.15
N TRP A 553 7.24 -5.79 -21.02
CA TRP A 553 7.13 -4.53 -20.29
C TRP A 553 8.37 -3.68 -20.55
N SER A 554 8.24 -2.38 -20.34
CA SER A 554 9.31 -1.40 -20.54
C SER A 554 9.40 -0.41 -19.39
N PHE A 555 10.59 0.15 -19.19
CA PHE A 555 10.81 1.29 -18.30
C PHE A 555 12.01 2.10 -18.76
N THR A 556 12.05 3.37 -18.36
CA THR A 556 13.17 4.29 -18.62
C THR A 556 13.86 4.67 -17.33
N VAL A 557 15.18 4.52 -17.33
CA VAL A 557 16.05 4.79 -16.18
C VAL A 557 16.32 6.27 -16.08
N ALA A 558 16.35 6.81 -14.85
CA ALA A 558 16.75 8.18 -14.59
C ALA A 558 18.15 8.46 -15.16
N ASN A 559 18.40 9.70 -15.59
CA ASN A 559 19.72 10.13 -16.07
C ASN A 559 20.57 10.84 -14.98
N LYS A 560 20.04 10.92 -13.77
CA LYS A 560 20.63 11.55 -12.59
C LYS A 560 20.26 10.76 -11.33
N ILE A 561 21.04 10.92 -10.27
CA ILE A 561 20.72 10.45 -8.93
C ILE A 561 20.44 11.64 -8.00
N HIS A 562 19.60 11.42 -7.00
CA HIS A 562 19.34 12.38 -5.92
C HIS A 562 20.05 11.93 -4.63
N PRO A 563 20.27 12.82 -3.66
CA PRO A 563 20.91 12.42 -2.40
C PRO A 563 20.12 11.31 -1.71
N LEU A 564 20.84 10.34 -1.17
CA LEU A 564 20.30 9.38 -0.20
C LEU A 564 19.86 10.13 1.07
N ASN A 565 20.69 11.07 1.53
CA ASN A 565 20.41 11.97 2.66
C ASN A 565 20.95 13.36 2.35
N ASP A 566 20.28 14.40 2.85
CA ASP A 566 20.74 15.77 2.81
C ASP A 566 20.30 16.52 4.08
N ARG A 567 21.20 17.29 4.68
CA ARG A 567 20.96 17.89 5.99
C ARG A 567 21.79 19.14 6.25
N SER A 568 21.15 20.18 6.78
CA SER A 568 21.88 21.30 7.39
C SER A 568 22.19 21.01 8.85
N VAL A 569 23.43 21.26 9.27
CA VAL A 569 23.91 21.03 10.63
C VAL A 569 24.65 22.28 11.11
N ASN A 570 24.30 22.74 12.32
CA ASN A 570 25.06 23.74 13.03
C ASN A 570 26.25 23.06 13.73
N ILE A 571 27.44 23.16 13.15
CA ILE A 571 28.65 22.48 13.64
C ILE A 571 29.25 23.14 14.90
N ASN A 572 28.68 24.26 15.33
CA ASN A 572 29.04 24.93 16.58
C ASN A 572 28.06 24.63 17.71
N ALA A 573 26.97 23.91 17.45
CA ALA A 573 26.03 23.45 18.47
C ALA A 573 26.58 22.22 19.19
N ASP A 574 25.98 21.86 20.32
CA ASP A 574 26.29 20.61 21.02
C ASP A 574 25.87 19.40 20.16
N ASP A 575 26.64 18.31 20.23
CA ASP A 575 26.36 17.07 19.51
C ASP A 575 25.03 16.46 19.98
N GLU A 576 24.05 16.41 19.09
CA GLU A 576 22.74 15.81 19.35
C GLU A 576 22.24 15.03 18.13
N LYS A 577 21.58 13.89 18.36
CA LYS A 577 20.99 13.11 17.27
C LYS A 577 19.88 13.91 16.61
N LEU A 578 20.02 14.20 15.32
CA LEU A 578 19.00 14.88 14.54
C LEU A 578 17.85 13.94 14.24
N ILE A 579 16.63 14.45 14.40
CA ILE A 579 15.42 13.75 14.03
C ILE A 579 15.30 13.73 12.49
N PRO A 580 14.93 12.60 11.88
CA PRO A 580 14.74 12.49 10.43
C PRO A 580 13.46 13.22 9.99
N ASN A 581 13.52 14.54 9.98
CA ASN A 581 12.48 15.44 9.52
C ASN A 581 12.68 15.79 8.04
N HIS A 582 11.63 16.24 7.35
CA HIS A 582 11.72 16.58 5.94
C HIS A 582 11.91 18.09 5.70
N ASN A 583 13.13 18.58 5.94
CA ASN A 583 13.50 19.96 5.69
C ASN A 583 13.57 20.27 4.18
N LYS A 584 12.70 21.15 3.70
CA LYS A 584 12.64 21.59 2.29
C LYS A 584 13.82 22.44 1.81
N SER A 585 14.68 22.90 2.72
CA SER A 585 15.78 23.84 2.46
C SER A 585 17.07 23.37 3.12
N LEU A 586 18.17 23.55 2.40
CA LEU A 586 19.54 23.33 2.86
C LEU A 586 20.19 24.68 3.15
N ASN A 587 20.21 25.08 4.42
CA ASN A 587 20.69 26.37 4.90
C ASN A 587 22.22 26.43 5.01
N LEU A 588 22.77 27.61 4.73
CA LEU A 588 24.18 27.94 4.86
C LEU A 588 24.35 29.29 5.57
N SER A 589 25.17 29.31 6.62
CA SER A 589 25.57 30.52 7.34
C SER A 589 26.85 30.24 8.13
N ASP A 590 27.36 31.23 8.87
CA ASP A 590 28.46 30.99 9.82
C ASP A 590 28.10 29.85 10.78
N GLY A 591 28.97 28.85 10.89
CA GLY A 591 28.75 27.65 11.68
C GLY A 591 27.67 26.67 11.18
N VAL A 592 27.01 26.92 10.04
CA VAL A 592 25.99 26.01 9.49
C VAL A 592 26.41 25.49 8.12
N LEU A 593 26.66 24.18 8.05
CA LEU A 593 27.01 23.47 6.82
C LEU A 593 25.83 22.62 6.34
N SER A 594 25.70 22.47 5.02
CA SER A 594 24.74 21.53 4.43
C SER A 594 25.46 20.33 3.82
N PHE A 595 25.12 19.13 4.29
CA PHE A 595 25.68 17.85 3.90
C PHE A 595 24.79 17.16 2.88
N LEU A 596 25.38 16.48 1.91
CA LEU A 596 24.70 15.74 0.85
C LEU A 596 25.40 14.39 0.67
N LYS A 597 24.69 13.28 0.82
CA LYS A 597 25.19 11.92 0.59
C LYS A 597 24.58 11.34 -0.66
N PHE A 598 25.41 10.90 -1.59
CA PHE A 598 25.01 10.20 -2.81
C PHE A 598 25.62 8.81 -2.85
N ASP A 599 25.11 7.98 -3.74
CA ASP A 599 25.71 6.69 -4.06
C ASP A 599 25.79 6.54 -5.58
N ILE A 600 27.02 6.59 -6.10
CA ILE A 600 27.29 6.58 -7.54
C ILE A 600 27.20 5.14 -8.05
N PRO A 601 26.27 4.83 -8.98
CA PRO A 601 26.05 3.47 -9.45
C PRO A 601 27.28 2.84 -10.10
N SER A 602 27.42 1.52 -9.97
CA SER A 602 28.53 0.75 -10.56
C SER A 602 28.57 0.76 -12.10
N SER A 603 27.48 1.20 -12.75
CA SER A 603 27.40 1.39 -14.20
C SER A 603 28.11 2.65 -14.71
N ILE A 604 28.49 3.57 -13.81
CA ILE A 604 29.21 4.80 -14.14
C ILE A 604 30.71 4.49 -14.22
N ASN A 605 31.35 4.95 -15.28
CA ASN A 605 32.77 4.72 -15.57
C ASN A 605 33.43 6.02 -16.10
N SER A 606 34.69 5.91 -16.56
CA SER A 606 35.45 7.04 -17.12
C SER A 606 34.87 7.66 -18.40
N ASP A 607 33.81 7.07 -18.99
CA ASP A 607 33.15 7.60 -20.16
C ASP A 607 32.10 8.67 -19.80
N TYR A 608 31.95 9.03 -18.52
CA TYR A 608 30.99 10.03 -18.06
C TYR A 608 31.67 11.17 -17.33
N ASP A 609 31.37 12.39 -17.76
CA ASP A 609 31.55 13.59 -16.96
C ASP A 609 30.45 13.66 -15.89
N ILE A 610 30.83 14.02 -14.66
CA ILE A 610 29.97 14.01 -13.48
C ILE A 610 29.76 15.44 -13.00
N TYR A 611 28.49 15.82 -12.84
CA TYR A 611 28.10 17.16 -12.41
C TYR A 611 27.22 17.11 -11.17
N LEU A 612 27.62 17.84 -10.13
CA LEU A 612 26.76 18.15 -8.98
C LEU A 612 25.89 19.35 -9.34
N ASN A 613 24.58 19.14 -9.29
CA ASN A 613 23.57 20.14 -9.60
C ASN A 613 22.87 20.59 -8.32
N LEU A 614 22.85 21.89 -8.11
CA LEU A 614 22.24 22.54 -6.94
C LEU A 614 21.39 23.71 -7.41
N THR A 615 20.24 23.92 -6.80
CA THR A 615 19.37 25.06 -7.13
C THR A 615 19.24 25.96 -5.90
N PRO A 616 19.78 27.19 -5.93
CA PRO A 616 19.64 28.15 -4.84
C PRO A 616 18.16 28.51 -4.65
N GLU A 617 17.70 28.52 -3.41
CA GLU A 617 16.33 28.87 -3.06
C GLU A 617 16.26 30.33 -2.61
N THR A 618 16.95 30.68 -1.53
CA THR A 618 16.99 32.05 -1.00
C THR A 618 18.42 32.55 -0.88
N ILE A 619 18.65 33.84 -1.16
CA ILE A 619 19.92 34.51 -0.91
C ILE A 619 19.62 35.76 -0.09
N ASN A 620 19.88 35.70 1.22
CA ASN A 620 19.71 36.84 2.11
C ASN A 620 20.92 37.77 2.03
N ASN A 621 22.13 37.18 2.03
CA ASN A 621 23.39 37.90 1.87
C ASN A 621 24.46 36.99 1.26
N LEU A 622 25.20 37.48 0.28
CA LEU A 622 26.33 36.75 -0.33
C LEU A 622 27.38 37.75 -0.82
N ASN A 623 28.34 38.08 0.04
CA ASN A 623 29.48 38.94 -0.26
C ASN A 623 30.78 38.14 -0.49
N GLY A 624 30.83 36.90 0.01
CA GLY A 624 31.94 35.96 -0.14
C GLY A 624 31.67 34.89 -1.21
N GLN A 625 32.27 33.72 -0.99
CA GLN A 625 32.11 32.54 -1.84
C GLN A 625 31.49 31.40 -1.00
N ILE A 626 30.85 30.47 -1.68
CA ILE A 626 30.46 29.18 -1.11
C ILE A 626 31.60 28.19 -1.38
N MET A 627 32.00 27.43 -0.37
CA MET A 627 32.93 26.32 -0.52
C MET A 627 32.19 25.01 -0.63
N LEU A 628 32.55 24.23 -1.64
CA LEU A 628 32.24 22.81 -1.75
C LEU A 628 33.38 22.00 -1.15
N TYR A 629 33.05 21.13 -0.20
CA TYR A 629 33.96 20.20 0.45
C TYR A 629 33.57 18.76 0.12
N LYS A 630 34.56 17.86 0.05
CA LYS A 630 34.35 16.42 0.24
C LYS A 630 34.25 16.16 1.73
N TYR A 631 33.20 15.45 2.16
CA TYR A 631 33.06 14.99 3.54
C TYR A 631 33.55 13.54 3.63
N ASN A 632 34.67 13.32 4.31
CA ASN A 632 35.36 12.03 4.37
C ASN A 632 34.84 11.13 5.49
N TYR A 633 33.51 11.12 5.70
CA TYR A 633 32.83 10.16 6.57
C TYR A 633 31.86 9.34 5.72
N GLN A 634 31.83 8.02 5.94
CA GLN A 634 30.96 7.09 5.23
C GLN A 634 29.84 6.55 6.11
N GLY A 635 28.67 6.28 5.53
CA GLY A 635 27.56 5.63 6.20
C GLY A 635 26.70 6.55 7.09
N TRP A 636 26.95 7.86 7.10
CA TRP A 636 26.17 8.79 7.92
C TRP A 636 24.70 8.84 7.49
N GLY A 637 23.79 9.06 8.43
CA GLY A 637 22.35 9.18 8.15
C GLY A 637 21.61 9.98 9.21
N GLU A 638 20.31 9.76 9.28
CA GLU A 638 19.41 10.41 10.26
C GLU A 638 18.66 9.38 11.13
N ASN A 639 19.06 8.11 11.06
CA ASN A 639 18.62 7.12 12.04
C ASN A 639 19.09 7.56 13.43
N LEU A 640 18.32 7.22 14.48
CA LEU A 640 18.68 7.58 15.85
C LEU A 640 19.72 6.62 16.44
N ASP A 641 20.81 6.38 15.70
CA ASP A 641 21.92 5.48 16.03
C ASP A 641 23.25 6.25 16.09
N ASP A 642 24.36 5.53 16.12
CA ASP A 642 25.72 6.09 16.23
C ASP A 642 26.22 6.70 14.90
N ASN A 643 25.51 6.49 13.79
CA ASN A 643 25.83 7.08 12.48
C ASN A 643 24.98 8.34 12.19
N ASN A 644 24.25 8.85 13.19
CA ASN A 644 23.46 10.06 13.04
C ASN A 644 24.35 11.28 12.79
N ILE A 645 24.12 12.00 11.68
CA ILE A 645 24.96 13.14 11.28
C ILE A 645 25.08 14.24 12.34
N GLY A 646 24.13 14.35 13.27
CA GLY A 646 24.19 15.36 14.34
C GLY A 646 25.24 15.13 15.42
N ILE A 647 25.82 13.93 15.52
CA ILE A 647 26.83 13.57 16.52
C ILE A 647 28.18 13.18 15.91
N LEU A 648 28.30 13.25 14.58
CA LEU A 648 29.51 12.87 13.88
C LEU A 648 30.51 14.02 13.79
N ASP A 649 31.80 13.70 13.61
CA ASP A 649 32.82 14.71 13.40
C ASP A 649 32.62 15.41 12.05
N HIS A 650 32.21 16.68 12.10
CA HIS A 650 32.01 17.53 10.92
C HIS A 650 33.30 18.12 10.36
N ASN A 651 34.47 17.90 11.00
CA ASN A 651 35.76 18.47 10.57
C ASN A 651 36.46 17.65 9.48
N LEU A 652 35.93 16.48 9.11
CA LEU A 652 36.50 15.59 8.08
C LEU A 652 36.29 16.13 6.65
N LEU A 653 36.63 17.40 6.43
CA LEU A 653 36.37 18.15 5.20
C LEU A 653 37.63 18.36 4.38
N THR A 654 37.54 18.08 3.08
CA THR A 654 38.58 18.45 2.09
C THR A 654 38.01 19.49 1.12
N PRO A 655 38.56 20.72 1.06
CA PRO A 655 38.09 21.72 0.10
C PRO A 655 38.26 21.24 -1.34
N LEU A 656 37.20 21.34 -2.15
CA LEU A 656 37.22 20.96 -3.57
C LEU A 656 37.22 22.20 -4.47
N LYS A 657 36.22 23.08 -4.28
CA LYS A 657 35.96 24.18 -5.20
C LYS A 657 35.24 25.33 -4.51
N SER A 658 35.56 26.56 -4.91
CA SER A 658 34.81 27.74 -4.50
C SER A 658 33.83 28.19 -5.58
N ILE A 659 32.67 28.70 -5.17
CA ILE A 659 31.54 29.08 -6.01
C ILE A 659 31.24 30.55 -5.72
N SER A 660 31.37 31.42 -6.73
CA SER A 660 31.26 32.87 -6.59
C SER A 660 30.05 33.48 -7.28
N GLN A 661 29.34 32.73 -8.13
CA GLN A 661 28.17 33.20 -8.87
C GLN A 661 26.99 32.28 -8.58
N VAL A 662 26.01 32.82 -7.87
CA VAL A 662 24.81 32.10 -7.45
C VAL A 662 23.63 33.01 -7.69
N ASN A 663 22.69 32.57 -8.52
CA ASN A 663 21.45 33.28 -8.80
C ASN A 663 20.29 32.47 -8.23
N PRO A 664 19.32 33.11 -7.53
CA PRO A 664 18.15 32.41 -7.03
C PRO A 664 17.41 31.67 -8.14
N SER A 665 16.94 30.46 -7.83
CA SER A 665 16.16 29.58 -8.72
C SER A 665 16.85 29.20 -10.04
N SER A 666 18.15 29.47 -10.19
CA SER A 666 18.94 29.10 -11.37
C SER A 666 19.79 27.88 -11.05
N LEU A 667 19.70 26.85 -11.89
CA LEU A 667 20.49 25.63 -11.72
C LEU A 667 22.00 25.95 -11.77
N LEU A 668 22.70 25.64 -10.68
CA LEU A 668 24.15 25.65 -10.60
C LEU A 668 24.66 24.23 -10.87
N SER A 669 25.40 24.06 -11.96
CA SER A 669 26.00 22.77 -12.35
C SER A 669 27.53 22.83 -12.20
N ILE A 670 28.06 22.01 -11.30
CA ILE A 670 29.47 21.99 -10.92
C ILE A 670 30.08 20.70 -11.43
N ASN A 671 31.03 20.79 -12.37
CA ASN A 671 31.83 19.62 -12.76
C ASN A 671 32.66 19.16 -11.55
N ILE A 672 32.44 17.91 -11.15
CA ILE A 672 33.11 17.22 -10.04
C ILE A 672 33.82 15.93 -10.49
N THR A 673 33.97 15.72 -11.79
CA THR A 673 34.54 14.49 -12.39
C THR A 673 35.89 14.14 -11.76
N ASP A 674 36.78 15.12 -11.65
CA ASP A 674 38.13 14.95 -11.07
C ASP A 674 38.12 14.67 -9.55
N TYR A 675 36.98 14.76 -8.89
CA TYR A 675 36.82 14.51 -7.45
C TYR A 675 36.13 13.17 -7.14
N ILE A 676 35.70 12.44 -8.18
CA ILE A 676 35.08 11.12 -8.06
C ILE A 676 36.08 10.06 -8.52
N ASP A 677 36.77 9.46 -7.56
CA ASP A 677 37.81 8.46 -7.83
C ASP A 677 37.24 7.04 -8.01
N ALA A 678 36.01 6.79 -7.57
CA ALA A 678 35.34 5.49 -7.59
C ALA A 678 33.82 5.62 -7.51
N THR A 679 33.12 4.58 -7.95
CA THR A 679 31.68 4.37 -7.71
C THR A 679 31.42 4.04 -6.24
N GLY A 680 30.17 4.18 -5.79
CA GLY A 680 29.77 3.97 -4.40
C GLY A 680 29.45 5.28 -3.68
N GLU A 681 29.45 5.22 -2.35
CA GLU A 681 29.06 6.35 -1.52
C GLU A 681 30.04 7.52 -1.63
N VAL A 682 29.49 8.72 -1.87
CA VAL A 682 30.21 9.99 -1.83
C VAL A 682 29.42 11.02 -1.04
N SER A 683 30.11 11.76 -0.18
CA SER A 683 29.52 12.81 0.64
C SER A 683 30.16 14.16 0.36
N PHE A 684 29.32 15.19 0.29
CA PHE A 684 29.72 16.58 0.14
C PHE A 684 29.22 17.41 1.31
N ALA A 685 29.91 18.51 1.58
CA ALA A 685 29.40 19.58 2.43
C ALA A 685 29.52 20.93 1.71
N LEU A 686 28.56 21.80 1.96
CA LEU A 686 28.54 23.18 1.49
C LEU A 686 28.66 24.11 2.71
N GLY A 687 29.45 25.17 2.58
CA GLY A 687 29.62 26.19 3.62
C GLY A 687 29.94 27.57 3.06
N VAL A 688 29.66 28.62 3.83
CA VAL A 688 30.05 30.00 3.46
C VAL A 688 31.48 30.31 3.91
N VAL A 689 32.20 31.12 3.13
CA VAL A 689 33.54 31.62 3.53
C VAL A 689 33.43 32.89 4.37
N ASN A 690 32.50 33.78 4.03
CA ASN A 690 32.28 35.01 4.78
C ASN A 690 31.23 34.75 5.88
N PRO A 691 31.54 35.00 7.16
CA PRO A 691 30.60 34.78 8.27
C PRO A 691 29.28 35.55 8.16
N ASN A 692 29.23 36.62 7.36
CA ASN A 692 28.01 37.40 7.16
C ASN A 692 27.11 36.86 6.06
N ASP A 693 27.55 35.86 5.28
CA ASP A 693 26.75 35.30 4.19
C ASP A 693 25.69 34.34 4.75
N GLN A 694 24.49 34.42 4.18
CA GLN A 694 23.37 33.57 4.55
C GLN A 694 22.51 33.29 3.31
N LEU A 695 22.33 32.02 2.99
CA LEU A 695 21.55 31.56 1.85
C LEU A 695 21.03 30.13 2.08
N SER A 696 20.16 29.66 1.19
CA SER A 696 19.70 28.28 1.15
C SER A 696 19.70 27.70 -0.27
N PHE A 697 19.84 26.38 -0.38
CA PHE A 697 19.53 25.60 -1.56
C PHE A 697 18.26 24.77 -1.31
N TYR A 698 17.58 24.33 -2.38
CA TYR A 698 16.49 23.36 -2.22
C TYR A 698 17.04 22.00 -1.74
N SER A 699 16.28 21.31 -0.89
CA SER A 699 16.50 19.92 -0.47
C SER A 699 15.80 18.92 -1.42
N LYS A 700 16.18 17.64 -1.34
CA LYS A 700 15.48 16.51 -1.97
C LYS A 700 14.03 16.31 -1.49
N GLU A 701 13.58 17.09 -0.52
CA GLU A 701 12.24 17.03 0.07
C GLU A 701 11.32 18.15 -0.40
N LYS A 702 11.81 19.03 -1.28
CA LYS A 702 11.03 20.15 -1.81
C LYS A 702 9.81 19.67 -2.61
N MET A 703 8.64 20.28 -2.35
CA MET A 703 7.38 20.04 -3.06
C MET A 703 6.80 21.37 -3.59
N PHE A 704 5.88 21.30 -4.55
CA PHE A 704 5.26 22.51 -5.15
C PHE A 704 4.51 23.37 -4.14
N THR A 705 3.72 22.73 -3.28
CA THR A 705 2.95 23.38 -2.20
C THR A 705 3.52 23.06 -0.83
N ASP A 706 4.74 22.54 -0.77
CA ASP A 706 5.38 22.06 0.46
C ASP A 706 4.50 21.10 1.29
N GLY A 707 3.61 20.35 0.63
CA GLY A 707 2.77 19.36 1.28
C GLY A 707 1.45 19.90 1.84
N VAL A 708 1.12 21.18 1.65
CA VAL A 708 -0.17 21.73 2.11
C VAL A 708 -1.32 20.96 1.46
N ASP A 709 -2.22 20.41 2.29
CA ASP A 709 -3.42 19.71 1.81
C ASP A 709 -4.31 20.69 1.03
N ILE A 710 -4.76 20.27 -0.15
CA ILE A 710 -5.56 21.12 -1.04
C ILE A 710 -7.01 20.63 -1.02
N TYR A 711 -7.93 21.57 -0.80
CA TYR A 711 -9.36 21.29 -0.90
C TYR A 711 -9.74 21.21 -2.38
N VAL A 712 -10.36 20.10 -2.78
CA VAL A 712 -10.91 19.94 -4.13
C VAL A 712 -12.43 20.06 -4.13
N GLU A 713 -12.95 20.69 -5.17
CA GLU A 713 -14.39 20.85 -5.35
C GLU A 713 -15.09 19.48 -5.44
N PRO A 714 -16.29 19.31 -4.85
CA PRO A 714 -17.05 18.07 -4.96
C PRO A 714 -17.37 17.74 -6.43
N GLY A 715 -16.78 16.67 -6.97
CA GLY A 715 -17.01 16.24 -8.36
C GLY A 715 -15.78 15.75 -9.09
N ASP A 716 -14.58 16.09 -8.61
CA ASP A 716 -13.35 15.38 -8.98
C ASP A 716 -13.49 13.90 -8.56
N LEU A 717 -12.97 12.98 -9.36
CA LEU A 717 -13.21 11.52 -9.38
C LEU A 717 -13.04 10.74 -8.05
N LEU A 718 -12.75 11.41 -6.94
CA LEU A 718 -12.56 10.89 -5.57
C LEU A 718 -13.72 11.25 -4.61
N GLY A 719 -14.80 11.87 -5.12
CA GLY A 719 -16.07 12.04 -4.41
C GLY A 719 -16.12 13.22 -3.42
N PRO A 720 -17.29 13.44 -2.77
CA PRO A 720 -17.58 14.63 -1.94
C PRO A 720 -16.81 14.72 -0.61
N SER A 721 -15.73 13.95 -0.43
CA SER A 721 -14.84 13.98 0.75
C SER A 721 -13.62 14.89 0.61
N GLY A 722 -13.42 15.55 -0.54
CA GLY A 722 -12.88 16.91 -0.68
C GLY A 722 -11.42 17.23 -0.28
N ASN A 723 -10.62 16.30 0.24
CA ASN A 723 -9.21 16.57 0.56
C ASN A 723 -8.30 15.56 -0.16
N GLY A 724 -7.37 16.07 -0.98
CA GLY A 724 -6.29 15.27 -1.56
C GLY A 724 -5.01 15.33 -0.74
N SER A 725 -4.16 14.32 -0.86
CA SER A 725 -2.79 14.37 -0.36
C SER A 725 -2.04 15.59 -0.91
N GLY A 726 -1.36 16.36 -0.06
CA GLY A 726 -0.46 17.44 -0.49
C GLY A 726 0.84 16.96 -1.15
N TYR A 727 1.05 15.65 -1.29
CA TYR A 727 2.29 15.10 -1.87
C TYR A 727 2.41 15.42 -3.37
N ALA A 728 3.31 16.35 -3.71
CA ALA A 728 3.63 16.75 -5.07
C ALA A 728 5.12 17.15 -5.15
N PRO A 729 6.03 16.19 -5.40
CA PRO A 729 7.47 16.44 -5.37
C PRO A 729 7.91 17.39 -6.49
N GLN A 730 8.81 18.32 -6.18
CA GLN A 730 9.40 19.25 -7.15
C GLN A 730 10.81 18.78 -7.54
N ILE A 731 10.89 17.61 -8.18
CA ILE A 731 12.15 16.88 -8.42
C ILE A 731 13.16 17.69 -9.24
N ASP A 732 12.70 18.61 -10.08
CA ASP A 732 13.56 19.41 -10.95
C ASP A 732 14.49 20.37 -10.21
N VAL A 733 14.13 20.79 -9.00
CA VAL A 733 14.98 21.70 -8.18
C VAL A 733 15.81 20.95 -7.14
N TRP A 734 15.55 19.65 -6.95
CA TRP A 734 16.29 18.84 -5.97
C TRP A 734 17.77 18.79 -6.31
N PRO A 735 18.65 18.72 -5.29
CA PRO A 735 20.05 18.39 -5.51
C PRO A 735 20.14 17.10 -6.31
N SER A 736 21.11 17.03 -7.22
CA SER A 736 21.33 15.80 -8.00
C SER A 736 22.76 15.69 -8.50
N ILE A 737 23.18 14.46 -8.81
CA ILE A 737 24.35 14.21 -9.64
C ILE A 737 23.87 13.71 -10.99
N SER A 738 24.26 14.39 -12.07
CA SER A 738 23.97 13.97 -13.45
C SER A 738 25.21 13.41 -14.13
N PHE A 739 24.99 12.44 -15.01
CA PHE A 739 26.05 11.77 -15.77
C PHE A 739 25.94 12.12 -17.25
N VAL A 740 26.94 12.82 -17.78
CA VAL A 740 27.00 13.23 -19.18
C VAL A 740 28.03 12.36 -19.89
N LYS A 741 27.59 11.59 -20.89
CA LYS A 741 28.50 10.72 -21.61
C LYS A 741 29.47 11.55 -22.46
N ASN A 742 30.75 11.23 -22.37
CA ASN A 742 31.81 11.80 -23.18
C ASN A 742 31.55 11.44 -24.66
N ASN A 743 31.61 12.44 -25.53
CA ASN A 743 31.40 12.27 -26.97
C ASN A 743 32.61 11.61 -27.66
#